data_AF-A0A9R0JU78-F1
#
_entry.id   AF-A0A9R0JU78-F1
#
_cell.length_a   1.000
_cell.length_b   1.000
_cell.length_c   1.000
_cell.angle_alpha   90.00
_cell.angle_beta   90.00
_cell.angle_gamma   90.00
#
_symmetry.space_group_name_H-M   'P 1'
#
loop_
_entity.id
_entity.type
_entity.pdbx_description
1 polymer ?
#
loop_
_entity_poly.entity_id
_entity_poly.type
_entity_poly.pdbx_seq_one_letter_code
_entity_poly.pdbx_strand_id
1 'polypeptide(L)'
;MEDEPALWQSESNSMTSSMVGRVMNTLLTSRPKKLEDAIVKLGEAPKSTLAVSLDESLRVLNKYVRDSIDEERPLDEVLIPMIENLLRCKDSKYPNQAMILLNWLFQDEALFSPLVKDLVNIISRRGDRYIALGWCILVRSLVKYDTKMTSFSKNGLRYNYQALLKILSSSIEHLSGMVKNGSVLQDGFELPTRLSAVAADCILVLTEALTQKLVDSGNLSEKGAYKSNSSDKPIRIVEGKLAEQKNMSSEASISIDGRLLLWQNLDQLIILVEKLQSWSQKSQALHGKGLGQVLKWLQQIKSDGTRLAGHETGSQFQTTGVLILSSCWKHYSMLSLLEDIEFYQRYDELVEQYLSGIEFYSEDNLKDHVENGDSRVETTKFFLNCLALLLGRLNHNRLENTTSLFGQRISRVLLSQLHCANEDVVHVAVCIFRFVILKIAGSSLNNPPDSKELLLPLLGLLDERDGASRAVTILIADFCSISADGWCLDEILKRLASGSISQRRNSADVISELIPLSSKSTKVTSSSFWQKIANQLLDCLRDEDSLIRSQATSLLPLIDPSLVLPVLVRFICATDGIMRSASSNAFVQVLRVHDTKFEVIRMVLDSLSNLSNNFDHQESSGGMKEDSSKFDLDEVFKLIPEWSKTVLDWNLLVGQLVDKMLSEPTNAIIVRFLSCINEHLADAADLVLGRLLVQSQKQEEMRGSIHAAGQKRTCENDDSDCVENMLFDRLCPLLIIKMLPLRVFDDFNCMAMYGQTLKQCVANGTENLDVCNYDTVQFLLELVNLKTFTYNDTLLLFHFSLSGSVVSNLNDTGGRYVAIKSVKNTLQRDKSYETSNVACCGGGGGGSVVPATHASAAPPVWWSLRVPFPRVQLSSIHSAYRCLD
;
A
#
# COMPACT_ATOMS: atom_id res chain seq x y z
N MET A 1 38.11 -19.64 -15.37
CA MET A 1 39.29 -20.13 -16.10
C MET A 1 39.52 -21.54 -15.62
N GLU A 2 39.17 -22.49 -16.46
CA GLU A 2 39.55 -23.91 -16.40
C GLU A 2 39.33 -24.39 -17.83
N ASP A 3 40.33 -25.08 -18.39
CA ASP A 3 40.40 -25.38 -19.82
C ASP A 3 39.92 -26.81 -20.10
N GLU A 4 38.99 -26.97 -21.04
CA GLU A 4 38.76 -28.23 -21.75
C GLU A 4 38.88 -28.01 -23.27
N PRO A 5 39.32 -29.03 -24.04
CA PRO A 5 40.13 -28.79 -25.23
C PRO A 5 39.33 -28.50 -26.51
N ALA A 6 39.88 -27.63 -27.34
CA ALA A 6 39.42 -27.44 -28.72
C ALA A 6 39.72 -28.70 -29.56
N LEU A 7 38.67 -29.35 -30.08
CA LEU A 7 38.78 -30.57 -30.88
C LEU A 7 37.95 -30.50 -32.17
N TRP A 8 38.25 -29.50 -33.00
CA TRP A 8 37.73 -29.39 -34.37
C TRP A 8 38.71 -30.00 -35.36
N GLN A 9 38.51 -31.27 -35.76
CA GLN A 9 39.16 -31.82 -36.95
C GLN A 9 38.31 -31.51 -38.19
N SER A 10 38.90 -30.85 -39.19
CA SER A 10 38.19 -30.35 -40.39
C SER A 10 38.91 -30.73 -41.69
N GLU A 11 38.87 -32.01 -42.06
CA GLU A 11 39.58 -32.54 -43.24
C GLU A 11 38.65 -33.00 -44.37
N SER A 12 38.02 -32.05 -45.06
CA SER A 12 37.60 -32.18 -46.49
C SER A 12 37.08 -30.87 -47.09
N ASN A 13 36.23 -30.13 -46.36
CA ASN A 13 35.36 -29.09 -46.92
C ASN A 13 35.99 -27.68 -47.02
N SER A 14 37.26 -27.52 -46.66
CA SER A 14 37.93 -26.22 -46.52
C SER A 14 37.84 -25.34 -47.77
N MET A 15 38.08 -25.91 -48.96
CA MET A 15 38.23 -25.14 -50.19
C MET A 15 36.91 -24.59 -50.73
N THR A 16 35.83 -25.40 -50.72
CA THR A 16 34.47 -24.97 -51.10
C THR A 16 33.92 -23.95 -50.11
N SER A 17 34.02 -24.22 -48.81
CA SER A 17 33.60 -23.30 -47.73
C SER A 17 34.28 -21.92 -47.86
N SER A 18 35.58 -21.90 -48.15
CA SER A 18 36.33 -20.65 -48.38
C SER A 18 35.86 -19.86 -49.62
N MET A 19 35.27 -20.53 -50.62
CA MET A 19 34.70 -19.91 -51.81
C MET A 19 33.32 -19.34 -51.52
N VAL A 20 32.45 -20.11 -50.85
CA VAL A 20 31.10 -19.67 -50.42
C VAL A 20 31.21 -18.44 -49.52
N GLY A 21 32.12 -18.45 -48.52
CA GLY A 21 32.34 -17.29 -47.64
C GLY A 21 32.76 -16.02 -48.38
N ARG A 22 33.58 -16.12 -49.44
CA ARG A 22 33.96 -14.98 -50.30
C ARG A 22 32.80 -14.46 -51.14
N VAL A 23 31.99 -15.37 -51.70
CA VAL A 23 30.77 -15.05 -52.46
C VAL A 23 29.77 -14.33 -51.55
N MET A 24 29.45 -14.90 -50.39
CA MET A 24 28.52 -14.32 -49.43
C MET A 24 28.96 -12.92 -48.96
N ASN A 25 30.25 -12.72 -48.68
CA ASN A 25 30.78 -11.39 -48.33
C ASN A 25 30.60 -10.39 -49.49
N THR A 26 30.91 -10.78 -50.72
CA THR A 26 30.74 -9.92 -51.92
C THR A 26 29.28 -9.53 -52.17
N LEU A 27 28.34 -10.46 -51.98
CA LEU A 27 26.91 -10.22 -52.15
C LEU A 27 26.35 -9.32 -51.04
N LEU A 28 26.66 -9.63 -49.78
CA LEU A 28 26.10 -8.94 -48.61
C LEU A 28 26.68 -7.54 -48.37
N THR A 29 27.90 -7.25 -48.86
CA THR A 29 28.50 -5.90 -48.81
C THR A 29 28.16 -5.03 -50.03
N SER A 30 27.42 -5.56 -51.00
CA SER A 30 27.02 -4.84 -52.21
C SER A 30 25.97 -3.74 -51.95
N ARG A 31 25.78 -2.83 -52.92
CA ARG A 31 24.71 -1.81 -52.86
C ARG A 31 23.39 -2.44 -53.31
N PRO A 32 22.26 -2.29 -52.56
CA PRO A 32 20.95 -2.88 -52.88
C PRO A 32 20.56 -2.78 -54.35
N LYS A 33 20.53 -1.57 -54.92
CA LYS A 33 20.19 -1.36 -56.34
C LYS A 33 21.12 -2.10 -57.32
N LYS A 34 22.41 -2.26 -57.02
CA LYS A 34 23.33 -3.03 -57.85
C LYS A 34 23.10 -4.54 -57.76
N LEU A 35 22.61 -5.02 -56.61
CA LEU A 35 22.24 -6.42 -56.40
C LEU A 35 20.92 -6.73 -57.11
N GLU A 36 19.93 -5.85 -56.97
CA GLU A 36 18.66 -5.85 -57.71
C GLU A 36 18.91 -5.84 -59.24
N ASP A 37 19.73 -4.90 -59.73
CA ASP A 37 20.14 -4.80 -61.14
C ASP A 37 20.79 -6.09 -61.65
N ALA A 38 21.62 -6.77 -60.83
CA ALA A 38 22.31 -8.00 -61.20
C ALA A 38 21.36 -9.21 -61.21
N ILE A 39 20.46 -9.31 -60.24
CA ILE A 39 19.41 -10.34 -60.17
C ILE A 39 18.48 -10.24 -61.40
N VAL A 40 18.10 -9.03 -61.82
CA VAL A 40 17.29 -8.83 -63.04
C VAL A 40 18.05 -9.25 -64.30
N LYS A 41 19.33 -8.86 -64.45
CA LYS A 41 20.17 -9.22 -65.60
C LYS A 41 20.49 -10.72 -65.68
N LEU A 42 20.41 -11.43 -64.56
CA LEU A 42 20.58 -12.89 -64.52
C LEU A 42 19.48 -13.66 -65.26
N GLY A 43 18.34 -13.01 -65.56
CA GLY A 43 17.31 -13.52 -66.46
C GLY A 43 17.60 -13.30 -67.96
N GLU A 44 18.66 -12.58 -68.33
CA GLU A 44 19.05 -12.30 -69.71
C GLU A 44 20.32 -13.08 -70.12
N ALA A 45 20.46 -13.36 -71.42
CA ALA A 45 21.52 -14.23 -71.93
C ALA A 45 22.94 -13.64 -71.72
N PRO A 46 23.95 -14.47 -71.36
CA PRO A 46 25.21 -13.99 -70.83
C PRO A 46 26.12 -13.34 -71.88
N LYS A 47 26.82 -12.27 -71.47
CA LYS A 47 28.07 -11.81 -72.09
C LYS A 47 29.22 -12.16 -71.17
N SER A 48 30.25 -12.82 -71.70
CA SER A 48 31.36 -13.38 -70.92
C SER A 48 32.41 -12.33 -70.55
N THR A 49 32.84 -12.29 -69.29
CA THR A 49 34.08 -11.62 -68.88
C THR A 49 34.61 -12.25 -67.59
N LEU A 50 35.91 -12.60 -67.53
CA LEU A 50 36.52 -13.26 -66.38
C LEU A 50 36.92 -12.26 -65.28
N ALA A 51 35.93 -11.80 -64.52
CA ALA A 51 36.10 -11.16 -63.22
C ALA A 51 35.00 -11.65 -62.28
N VAL A 52 35.23 -11.65 -60.96
CA VAL A 52 34.22 -12.02 -59.96
C VAL A 52 33.18 -10.90 -59.87
N SER A 53 32.19 -10.94 -60.76
CA SER A 53 31.08 -9.99 -60.78
C SER A 53 30.01 -10.35 -59.75
N LEU A 54 29.06 -9.45 -59.54
CA LEU A 54 27.84 -9.73 -58.78
C LEU A 54 27.04 -10.88 -59.41
N ASP A 55 26.95 -10.89 -60.74
CA ASP A 55 26.21 -11.90 -61.52
C ASP A 55 26.85 -13.29 -61.37
N GLU A 56 28.18 -13.38 -61.41
CA GLU A 56 28.88 -14.67 -61.20
C GLU A 56 28.82 -15.13 -59.74
N SER A 57 28.90 -14.19 -58.78
CA SER A 57 28.70 -14.49 -57.36
C SER A 57 27.31 -15.05 -57.08
N LEU A 58 26.27 -14.51 -57.74
CA LEU A 58 24.90 -15.02 -57.68
C LEU A 58 24.76 -16.39 -58.35
N ARG A 59 25.43 -16.67 -59.48
CA ARG A 59 25.45 -18.01 -60.10
C ARG A 59 26.06 -19.06 -59.18
N VAL A 60 27.21 -18.76 -58.58
CA VAL A 60 27.87 -19.66 -57.62
C VAL A 60 26.98 -19.92 -56.40
N LEU A 61 26.30 -18.89 -55.88
CA LEU A 61 25.34 -19.06 -54.78
C LEU A 61 24.15 -19.97 -55.16
N ASN A 62 23.48 -19.73 -56.29
CA ASN A 62 22.35 -20.55 -56.72
C ASN A 62 22.77 -22.01 -56.94
N LYS A 63 23.91 -22.24 -57.61
CA LYS A 63 24.45 -23.59 -57.77
C LYS A 63 24.76 -24.25 -56.42
N TYR A 64 25.45 -23.56 -55.52
CA TYR A 64 25.79 -24.12 -54.20
C TYR A 64 24.55 -24.50 -53.38
N VAL A 65 23.50 -23.68 -53.41
CA VAL A 65 22.23 -23.96 -52.72
C VAL A 65 21.52 -25.18 -53.35
N ARG A 66 21.51 -25.30 -54.68
CA ARG A 66 20.99 -26.48 -55.39
C ARG A 66 21.78 -27.75 -55.06
N ASP A 67 23.09 -27.74 -55.30
CA ASP A 67 23.99 -28.87 -55.01
C ASP A 67 23.83 -29.32 -53.54
N SER A 68 23.76 -28.37 -52.58
CA SER A 68 23.58 -28.69 -51.16
C SER A 68 22.22 -29.31 -50.83
N ILE A 69 21.13 -28.88 -51.48
CA ILE A 69 19.79 -29.46 -51.28
C ILE A 69 19.72 -30.87 -51.87
N ASP A 70 20.28 -31.09 -53.06
CA ASP A 70 20.35 -32.41 -53.70
C ASP A 70 21.24 -33.40 -52.91
N GLU A 71 22.22 -32.89 -52.14
CA GLU A 71 23.11 -33.67 -51.26
C GLU A 71 22.67 -33.70 -49.78
N GLU A 72 21.45 -33.22 -49.46
CA GLU A 72 20.90 -33.08 -48.09
C GLU A 72 21.83 -32.38 -47.07
N ARG A 73 22.69 -31.46 -47.53
CA ARG A 73 23.64 -30.71 -46.70
C ARG A 73 23.03 -29.45 -46.09
N PRO A 74 23.38 -29.12 -44.83
CA PRO A 74 22.83 -27.95 -44.17
C PRO A 74 23.35 -26.64 -44.78
N LEU A 75 22.43 -25.72 -45.08
CA LEU A 75 22.67 -24.41 -45.69
C LEU A 75 23.24 -23.36 -44.72
N ASP A 76 23.78 -23.81 -43.59
CA ASP A 76 24.41 -22.99 -42.55
C ASP A 76 25.47 -22.01 -43.10
N GLU A 77 26.28 -22.42 -44.10
CA GLU A 77 27.31 -21.57 -44.73
C GLU A 77 26.75 -20.38 -45.53
N VAL A 78 25.47 -20.41 -45.89
CA VAL A 78 24.76 -19.34 -46.61
C VAL A 78 23.90 -18.53 -45.64
N LEU A 79 23.12 -19.22 -44.80
CA LEU A 79 22.12 -18.60 -43.92
C LEU A 79 22.75 -17.86 -42.74
N ILE A 80 23.85 -18.35 -42.16
CA ILE A 80 24.48 -17.69 -41.01
C ILE A 80 25.13 -16.34 -41.42
N PRO A 81 25.87 -16.22 -42.54
CA PRO A 81 26.30 -14.91 -43.04
C PRO A 81 25.16 -13.92 -43.30
N MET A 82 23.99 -14.38 -43.77
CA MET A 82 22.80 -13.52 -43.93
C MET A 82 22.27 -13.02 -42.57
N ILE A 83 22.18 -13.91 -41.58
CA ILE A 83 21.78 -13.60 -40.20
C ILE A 83 22.74 -12.60 -39.55
N GLU A 84 24.06 -12.83 -39.67
CA GLU A 84 25.08 -11.93 -39.12
C GLU A 84 25.11 -10.57 -39.83
N ASN A 85 24.89 -10.52 -41.14
CA ASN A 85 24.85 -9.26 -41.88
C ASN A 85 23.79 -8.31 -41.31
N LEU A 86 22.58 -8.80 -41.04
CA LEU A 86 21.51 -8.01 -40.41
C LEU A 86 21.88 -7.47 -39.02
N LEU A 87 22.65 -8.22 -38.22
CA LEU A 87 23.15 -7.75 -36.92
C LEU A 87 24.22 -6.67 -37.05
N ARG A 88 25.18 -6.87 -37.97
CA ARG A 88 26.28 -5.92 -38.26
C ARG A 88 25.77 -4.65 -38.97
N CYS A 89 24.63 -4.71 -39.64
CA CYS A 89 24.12 -3.62 -40.47
C CYS A 89 23.36 -2.50 -39.74
N LYS A 90 23.16 -2.55 -38.40
CA LYS A 90 22.50 -1.46 -37.64
C LYS A 90 23.15 -0.08 -37.83
N ASP A 91 24.46 -0.05 -38.07
CA ASP A 91 25.23 1.18 -38.32
C ASP A 91 25.63 1.37 -39.80
N SER A 92 25.08 0.57 -40.72
CA SER A 92 25.48 0.57 -42.14
C SER A 92 24.55 1.39 -43.04
N LYS A 93 25.07 1.84 -44.18
CA LYS A 93 24.29 2.56 -45.22
C LYS A 93 23.30 1.65 -45.99
N TYR A 94 23.38 0.33 -45.84
CA TYR A 94 22.67 -0.65 -46.68
C TYR A 94 22.31 -1.90 -45.85
N PRO A 95 21.07 -1.99 -45.29
CA PRO A 95 20.69 -3.09 -44.39
C PRO A 95 19.84 -4.21 -45.03
N ASN A 96 19.59 -4.17 -46.34
CA ASN A 96 18.55 -5.01 -46.98
C ASN A 96 19.09 -6.19 -47.81
N GLN A 97 20.40 -6.37 -47.95
CA GLN A 97 20.98 -7.33 -48.92
C GLN A 97 20.57 -8.78 -48.63
N ALA A 98 20.53 -9.21 -47.35
CA ALA A 98 20.02 -10.52 -46.96
C ALA A 98 18.56 -10.74 -47.40
N MET A 99 17.70 -9.73 -47.24
CA MET A 99 16.29 -9.77 -47.64
C MET A 99 16.11 -9.87 -49.16
N ILE A 100 16.93 -9.14 -49.93
CA ILE A 100 16.94 -9.18 -51.39
C ILE A 100 17.34 -10.58 -51.89
N LEU A 101 18.40 -11.16 -51.32
CA LEU A 101 18.86 -12.51 -51.67
C LEU A 101 17.81 -13.59 -51.34
N LEU A 102 17.19 -13.53 -50.16
CA LEU A 102 16.16 -14.49 -49.76
C LEU A 102 14.90 -14.38 -50.61
N ASN A 103 14.40 -13.18 -50.89
CA ASN A 103 13.24 -12.99 -51.77
C ASN A 103 13.52 -13.49 -53.20
N TRP A 104 14.77 -13.42 -53.69
CA TRP A 104 15.18 -14.01 -54.96
C TRP A 104 15.27 -15.53 -54.91
N LEU A 105 15.91 -16.12 -53.90
CA LEU A 105 15.97 -17.59 -53.74
C LEU A 105 14.58 -18.21 -53.56
N PHE A 106 13.64 -17.50 -52.92
CA PHE A 106 12.24 -17.88 -52.79
C PHE A 106 11.40 -17.74 -54.09
N GLN A 107 11.97 -17.29 -55.21
CA GLN A 107 11.33 -17.38 -56.54
C GLN A 107 11.43 -18.79 -57.14
N ASP A 108 12.32 -19.64 -56.62
CA ASP A 108 12.51 -21.02 -57.05
C ASP A 108 11.77 -21.98 -56.09
N GLU A 109 10.68 -22.58 -56.57
CA GLU A 109 9.81 -23.46 -55.76
C GLU A 109 10.57 -24.66 -55.18
N ALA A 110 11.58 -25.18 -55.89
CA ALA A 110 12.41 -26.29 -55.42
C ALA A 110 13.33 -25.89 -54.25
N LEU A 111 13.81 -24.64 -54.24
CA LEU A 111 14.71 -24.13 -53.19
C LEU A 111 13.93 -23.59 -51.99
N PHE A 112 12.71 -23.09 -52.20
CA PHE A 112 11.90 -22.46 -51.17
C PHE A 112 11.70 -23.35 -49.93
N SER A 113 11.11 -24.54 -50.09
CA SER A 113 10.74 -25.37 -48.93
C SER A 113 11.95 -25.88 -48.14
N PRO A 114 13.02 -26.41 -48.76
CA PRO A 114 14.24 -26.77 -48.05
C PRO A 114 14.89 -25.58 -47.33
N LEU A 115 15.03 -24.43 -47.98
CA LEU A 115 15.75 -23.28 -47.42
C LEU A 115 15.02 -22.64 -46.23
N VAL A 116 13.68 -22.63 -46.22
CA VAL A 116 12.90 -22.19 -45.04
C VAL A 116 12.94 -23.23 -43.91
N LYS A 117 12.89 -24.54 -44.23
CA LYS A 117 13.08 -25.59 -43.21
C LYS A 117 14.45 -25.46 -42.56
N ASP A 118 15.50 -25.23 -43.34
CA ASP A 118 16.86 -25.13 -42.80
C ASP A 118 17.09 -23.85 -42.00
N LEU A 119 16.42 -22.75 -42.38
CA LEU A 119 16.34 -21.56 -41.54
C LEU A 119 15.71 -21.89 -40.18
N VAL A 120 14.61 -22.65 -40.10
CA VAL A 120 14.06 -23.12 -38.81
C VAL A 120 15.02 -24.09 -38.10
N ASN A 121 15.67 -24.98 -38.83
CA ASN A 121 16.64 -25.92 -38.25
C ASN A 121 17.83 -25.17 -37.59
N ILE A 122 18.20 -23.96 -38.03
CA ILE A 122 19.27 -23.17 -37.41
C ILE A 122 18.94 -22.78 -35.97
N ILE A 123 17.73 -22.24 -35.70
CA ILE A 123 17.38 -21.81 -34.33
C ILE A 123 17.30 -23.03 -33.39
N SER A 124 16.76 -24.15 -33.86
CA SER A 124 16.65 -25.39 -33.08
C SER A 124 17.98 -26.11 -32.83
N ARG A 125 18.96 -26.02 -33.74
CA ARG A 125 20.26 -26.72 -33.62
C ARG A 125 21.35 -25.90 -32.94
N ARG A 126 21.34 -24.56 -33.04
CA ARG A 126 22.46 -23.71 -32.60
C ARG A 126 22.07 -22.86 -31.39
N GLY A 127 22.52 -23.27 -30.19
CA GLY A 127 22.38 -22.52 -28.93
C GLY A 127 23.19 -21.21 -28.84
N ASP A 128 23.63 -20.65 -29.96
CA ASP A 128 24.37 -19.38 -30.03
C ASP A 128 23.39 -18.20 -29.89
N ARG A 129 23.54 -17.46 -28.79
CA ARG A 129 22.69 -16.30 -28.44
C ARG A 129 22.81 -15.13 -29.43
N TYR A 130 23.93 -15.00 -30.15
CA TYR A 130 24.13 -13.98 -31.18
C TYR A 130 23.42 -14.38 -32.48
N ILE A 131 23.62 -15.61 -32.96
CA ILE A 131 22.92 -16.13 -34.13
C ILE A 131 21.41 -16.12 -33.90
N ALA A 132 20.94 -16.56 -32.72
CA ALA A 132 19.53 -16.55 -32.34
C ALA A 132 18.91 -15.13 -32.35
N LEU A 133 19.66 -14.11 -31.91
CA LEU A 133 19.22 -12.71 -31.94
C LEU A 133 19.03 -12.23 -33.38
N GLY A 134 19.98 -12.55 -34.28
CA GLY A 134 19.90 -12.16 -35.68
C GLY A 134 18.82 -12.92 -36.44
N TRP A 135 18.60 -14.19 -36.11
CA TRP A 135 17.54 -15.03 -36.64
C TRP A 135 16.16 -14.42 -36.36
N CYS A 136 15.90 -14.01 -35.12
CA CYS A 136 14.63 -13.39 -34.74
C CYS A 136 14.39 -12.06 -35.48
N ILE A 137 15.45 -11.26 -35.71
CA ILE A 137 15.39 -10.03 -36.50
C ILE A 137 15.08 -10.35 -37.97
N LEU A 138 15.79 -11.32 -38.56
CA LEU A 138 15.58 -11.75 -39.95
C LEU A 138 14.15 -12.27 -40.17
N VAL A 139 13.65 -13.14 -39.29
CA VAL A 139 12.29 -13.71 -39.42
C VAL A 139 11.22 -12.65 -39.22
N ARG A 140 11.37 -11.75 -38.24
CA ARG A 140 10.50 -10.58 -38.09
C ARG A 140 10.51 -9.69 -39.34
N SER A 141 11.66 -9.50 -39.99
CA SER A 141 11.77 -8.79 -41.27
C SER A 141 11.07 -9.52 -42.41
N LEU A 142 11.24 -10.85 -42.55
CA LEU A 142 10.56 -11.68 -43.55
C LEU A 142 9.04 -11.61 -43.43
N VAL A 143 8.50 -11.70 -42.22
CA VAL A 143 7.05 -11.62 -41.97
C VAL A 143 6.52 -10.21 -42.23
N LYS A 144 7.20 -9.14 -41.78
CA LYS A 144 6.76 -7.75 -42.03
C LYS A 144 7.00 -7.26 -43.47
N TYR A 145 7.70 -8.00 -44.34
CA TYR A 145 8.08 -7.50 -45.67
C TYR A 145 6.90 -7.33 -46.64
N ASP A 146 5.95 -8.28 -46.65
CA ASP A 146 4.85 -8.31 -47.63
C ASP A 146 3.87 -7.13 -47.47
N THR A 147 3.79 -6.52 -46.28
CA THR A 147 2.80 -5.46 -45.96
C THR A 147 3.15 -4.08 -46.52
N LYS A 148 4.33 -3.88 -47.13
CA LYS A 148 4.86 -2.53 -47.44
C LYS A 148 5.24 -2.25 -48.89
N MET A 149 5.30 -3.23 -49.79
CA MET A 149 5.93 -3.05 -51.10
C MET A 149 4.95 -3.04 -52.27
N THR A 150 4.81 -1.88 -52.91
CA THR A 150 3.93 -1.68 -54.09
C THR A 150 4.64 -1.78 -55.45
N SER A 151 5.97 -1.91 -55.48
CA SER A 151 6.72 -2.04 -56.75
C SER A 151 8.11 -2.69 -56.60
N PHE A 152 8.18 -3.99 -56.90
CA PHE A 152 9.12 -4.56 -57.89
C PHE A 152 8.57 -5.92 -58.38
N SER A 153 9.21 -6.53 -59.39
CA SER A 153 8.60 -7.63 -60.16
C SER A 153 8.89 -9.03 -59.59
N LYS A 154 7.90 -9.94 -59.69
CA LYS A 154 7.91 -11.37 -59.31
C LYS A 154 8.25 -11.64 -57.82
N ASN A 155 7.24 -11.49 -56.97
CA ASN A 155 7.36 -11.65 -55.51
C ASN A 155 7.35 -13.14 -55.08
N GLY A 156 8.51 -13.82 -55.10
CA GLY A 156 8.63 -15.20 -54.60
C GLY A 156 8.13 -15.38 -53.16
N LEU A 157 8.42 -14.40 -52.29
CA LEU A 157 7.91 -14.35 -50.92
C LEU A 157 6.38 -14.34 -50.83
N ARG A 158 5.69 -13.62 -51.73
CA ARG A 158 4.23 -13.40 -51.70
C ARG A 158 3.44 -14.63 -52.15
N TYR A 159 3.89 -15.31 -53.20
CA TYR A 159 3.27 -16.56 -53.65
C TYR A 159 3.42 -17.67 -52.60
N ASN A 160 4.57 -17.72 -51.94
CA ASN A 160 4.88 -18.73 -50.93
C ASN A 160 4.54 -18.31 -49.48
N TYR A 161 3.87 -17.18 -49.26
CA TYR A 161 3.75 -16.57 -47.92
C TYR A 161 3.01 -17.45 -46.89
N GLN A 162 1.92 -18.11 -47.27
CA GLN A 162 1.21 -19.05 -46.39
C GLN A 162 2.10 -20.26 -46.02
N ALA A 163 2.87 -20.79 -46.97
CA ALA A 163 3.81 -21.87 -46.72
C ALA A 163 5.01 -21.42 -45.84
N LEU A 164 5.47 -20.18 -46.02
CA LEU A 164 6.51 -19.55 -45.18
C LEU A 164 6.05 -19.48 -43.73
N LEU A 165 4.88 -18.90 -43.46
CA LEU A 165 4.30 -18.83 -42.12
C LEU A 165 4.08 -20.22 -41.51
N LYS A 166 3.66 -21.20 -42.32
CA LYS A 166 3.42 -22.58 -41.88
C LYS A 166 4.69 -23.35 -41.51
N ILE A 167 5.80 -23.13 -42.20
CA ILE A 167 7.09 -23.72 -41.81
C ILE A 167 7.65 -22.97 -40.59
N LEU A 168 7.63 -21.62 -40.60
CA LEU A 168 8.14 -20.80 -39.50
C LEU A 168 7.38 -21.00 -38.18
N SER A 169 6.08 -21.33 -38.19
CA SER A 169 5.31 -21.56 -36.96
C SER A 169 5.84 -22.72 -36.12
N SER A 170 6.53 -23.69 -36.72
CA SER A 170 7.21 -24.78 -35.99
C SER A 170 8.37 -24.31 -35.09
N SER A 171 8.86 -23.07 -35.26
CA SER A 171 9.86 -22.47 -34.36
C SER A 171 9.28 -21.91 -33.06
N ILE A 172 7.95 -21.73 -32.96
CA ILE A 172 7.31 -20.98 -31.85
C ILE A 172 7.56 -21.66 -30.49
N GLU A 173 7.61 -22.99 -30.41
CA GLU A 173 7.96 -23.72 -29.19
C GLU A 173 9.39 -23.41 -28.72
N HIS A 174 10.36 -23.39 -29.64
CA HIS A 174 11.75 -23.05 -29.30
C HIS A 174 11.87 -21.58 -28.85
N LEU A 175 11.23 -20.65 -29.57
CA LEU A 175 11.18 -19.23 -29.21
C LEU A 175 10.51 -19.03 -27.83
N SER A 176 9.46 -19.79 -27.53
CA SER A 176 8.79 -19.78 -26.22
C SER A 176 9.74 -20.24 -25.11
N GLY A 177 10.55 -21.28 -25.35
CA GLY A 177 11.63 -21.69 -24.45
C GLY A 177 12.66 -20.58 -24.19
N MET A 178 13.03 -19.81 -25.21
CA MET A 178 13.91 -18.64 -25.08
C MET A 178 13.26 -17.50 -24.29
N VAL A 179 11.96 -17.25 -24.49
CA VAL A 179 11.17 -16.24 -23.75
C VAL A 179 11.04 -16.61 -22.28
N LYS A 180 10.64 -17.86 -21.99
CA LYS A 180 10.39 -18.38 -20.63
C LYS A 180 11.64 -18.31 -19.74
N ASN A 181 12.81 -18.60 -20.30
CA ASN A 181 14.08 -18.70 -19.57
C ASN A 181 14.95 -17.43 -19.65
N GLY A 182 14.57 -16.45 -20.48
CA GLY A 182 15.44 -15.34 -20.88
C GLY A 182 15.25 -14.06 -20.09
N SER A 183 15.11 -14.11 -18.76
CA SER A 183 14.86 -12.93 -17.92
C SER A 183 15.76 -12.85 -16.69
N VAL A 184 15.78 -11.68 -16.05
CA VAL A 184 16.62 -11.36 -14.88
C VAL A 184 15.77 -10.60 -13.86
N LEU A 185 15.92 -10.90 -12.57
CA LEU A 185 15.28 -10.14 -11.49
C LEU A 185 16.12 -8.90 -11.14
N GLN A 186 15.52 -7.71 -11.16
CA GLN A 186 16.14 -6.46 -10.75
C GLN A 186 15.17 -5.64 -9.88
N ASP A 187 15.60 -5.37 -8.64
CA ASP A 187 14.83 -4.68 -7.60
C ASP A 187 13.47 -5.37 -7.28
N GLY A 188 13.45 -6.70 -7.38
CA GLY A 188 12.24 -7.53 -7.19
C GLY A 188 11.37 -7.71 -8.45
N PHE A 189 11.65 -6.99 -9.54
CA PHE A 189 10.89 -7.09 -10.79
C PHE A 189 11.59 -7.98 -11.83
N GLU A 190 10.84 -8.78 -12.57
CA GLU A 190 11.37 -9.55 -13.70
C GLU A 190 11.53 -8.66 -14.94
N LEU A 191 12.70 -8.65 -15.56
CA LEU A 191 13.00 -7.90 -16.79
C LEU A 191 13.55 -8.82 -17.89
N PRO A 192 13.23 -8.58 -19.18
CA PRO A 192 13.72 -9.40 -20.28
C PRO A 192 15.17 -9.12 -20.62
N THR A 193 15.89 -10.16 -21.05
CA THR A 193 17.13 -9.97 -21.82
C THR A 193 16.80 -9.46 -23.23
N ARG A 194 17.79 -8.83 -23.89
CA ARG A 194 17.65 -8.39 -25.29
C ARG A 194 17.27 -9.54 -26.25
N LEU A 195 17.67 -10.78 -25.96
CA LEU A 195 17.33 -11.94 -26.79
C LEU A 195 15.86 -12.35 -26.62
N SER A 196 15.35 -12.43 -25.39
CA SER A 196 13.96 -12.81 -25.13
C SER A 196 12.96 -11.73 -25.52
N ALA A 197 13.30 -10.44 -25.39
CA ALA A 197 12.47 -9.35 -25.90
C ALA A 197 12.26 -9.46 -27.42
N VAL A 198 13.34 -9.71 -28.17
CA VAL A 198 13.29 -9.85 -29.63
C VAL A 198 12.67 -11.19 -30.06
N ALA A 199 12.82 -12.27 -29.28
CA ALA A 199 12.12 -13.54 -29.51
C ALA A 199 10.61 -13.42 -29.25
N ALA A 200 10.20 -12.73 -28.18
CA ALA A 200 8.80 -12.42 -27.89
C ALA A 200 8.16 -11.62 -29.03
N ASP A 201 8.80 -10.53 -29.46
CA ASP A 201 8.38 -9.75 -30.62
C ASP A 201 8.35 -10.57 -31.92
N CYS A 202 9.21 -11.57 -32.07
CA CYS A 202 9.18 -12.50 -33.21
C CYS A 202 7.95 -13.42 -33.17
N ILE A 203 7.60 -13.99 -32.00
CA ILE A 203 6.37 -14.78 -31.84
C ILE A 203 5.14 -13.90 -32.07
N LEU A 204 5.10 -12.69 -31.51
CA LEU A 204 3.99 -11.74 -31.70
C LEU A 204 3.77 -11.45 -33.19
N VAL A 205 4.82 -11.12 -33.95
CA VAL A 205 4.72 -10.84 -35.39
C VAL A 205 4.34 -12.08 -36.21
N LEU A 206 4.90 -13.26 -35.91
CA LEU A 206 4.54 -14.52 -36.56
C LEU A 206 3.05 -14.87 -36.34
N THR A 207 2.57 -14.71 -35.11
CA THR A 207 1.22 -15.10 -34.71
C THR A 207 0.16 -14.05 -35.09
N GLU A 208 0.53 -12.77 -35.19
CA GLU A 208 -0.28 -11.73 -35.85
C GLU A 208 -0.51 -12.11 -37.33
N ALA A 209 0.55 -12.48 -38.05
CA ALA A 209 0.46 -12.86 -39.47
C ALA A 209 -0.43 -14.09 -39.73
N LEU A 210 -0.43 -15.07 -38.82
CA LEU A 210 -1.34 -16.23 -38.88
C LEU A 210 -2.84 -15.87 -38.76
N THR A 211 -3.19 -14.66 -38.29
CA THR A 211 -4.59 -14.17 -38.27
C THR A 211 -5.07 -13.68 -39.64
N GLN A 212 -4.16 -13.37 -40.56
CA GLN A 212 -4.48 -12.64 -41.79
C GLN A 212 -5.11 -13.57 -42.84
N LYS A 213 -6.33 -13.23 -43.27
CA LYS A 213 -6.96 -13.87 -44.42
C LYS A 213 -6.41 -13.25 -45.70
N LEU A 214 -5.71 -14.04 -46.52
CA LEU A 214 -5.29 -13.62 -47.85
C LEU A 214 -6.53 -13.32 -48.72
N VAL A 215 -6.45 -12.29 -49.56
CA VAL A 215 -7.44 -12.03 -50.61
C VAL A 215 -6.95 -12.69 -51.88
N ASP A 216 -7.70 -13.67 -52.39
CA ASP A 216 -7.39 -14.35 -53.63
C ASP A 216 -7.31 -13.37 -54.79
N SER A 217 -6.26 -13.48 -55.62
CA SER A 217 -5.89 -12.44 -56.59
C SER A 217 -6.73 -12.48 -57.88
N GLY A 218 -8.02 -12.17 -57.75
CA GLY A 218 -8.95 -11.98 -58.86
C GLY A 218 -9.07 -10.51 -59.30
N ASN A 219 -8.57 -10.18 -60.48
CA ASN A 219 -8.91 -9.00 -61.27
C ASN A 219 -8.80 -7.62 -60.59
N LEU A 220 -7.56 -7.15 -60.35
CA LEU A 220 -7.29 -5.71 -60.25
C LEU A 220 -7.39 -5.07 -61.65
N SER A 221 -8.57 -4.55 -62.02
CA SER A 221 -8.72 -3.63 -63.15
C SER A 221 -8.57 -2.18 -62.68
N GLU A 222 -7.74 -1.39 -63.37
CA GLU A 222 -7.54 0.01 -63.04
C GLU A 222 -8.80 0.84 -63.32
N LYS A 223 -9.29 1.60 -62.33
CA LYS A 223 -9.89 2.96 -62.50
C LYS A 223 -10.39 3.58 -61.19
N GLY A 224 -10.40 4.91 -61.15
CA GLY A 224 -11.35 5.69 -60.36
C GLY A 224 -10.81 6.31 -59.07
N ALA A 225 -10.15 7.47 -59.18
CA ALA A 225 -9.98 8.36 -58.03
C ALA A 225 -11.25 9.21 -57.84
N TYR A 226 -11.87 9.14 -56.66
CA TYR A 226 -12.95 10.05 -56.24
C TYR A 226 -12.76 10.46 -54.77
N LYS A 227 -13.18 11.68 -54.44
CA LYS A 227 -13.11 12.25 -53.09
C LYS A 227 -14.44 12.10 -52.34
N SER A 228 -14.34 11.99 -51.02
CA SER A 228 -15.29 12.49 -50.00
C SER A 228 -16.80 12.36 -50.25
N ASN A 229 -17.49 11.58 -49.42
CA ASN A 229 -18.36 12.14 -48.38
C ASN A 229 -18.80 11.08 -47.35
N SER A 230 -19.39 11.54 -46.26
CA SER A 230 -19.75 10.79 -45.04
C SER A 230 -21.04 9.97 -45.13
N SER A 231 -21.06 8.78 -44.52
CA SER A 231 -22.09 8.39 -43.53
C SER A 231 -21.67 7.13 -42.74
N ASP A 232 -22.30 6.93 -41.59
CA ASP A 232 -22.01 5.86 -40.63
C ASP A 232 -22.32 4.45 -41.16
N LYS A 233 -21.34 3.54 -41.06
CA LYS A 233 -21.57 2.08 -41.01
C LYS A 233 -20.54 1.40 -40.10
N PRO A 234 -20.91 0.94 -38.89
CA PRO A 234 -20.04 0.15 -38.05
C PRO A 234 -19.84 -1.28 -38.59
N ILE A 235 -18.90 -2.00 -37.99
CA ILE A 235 -18.46 -3.34 -38.43
C ILE A 235 -19.61 -4.36 -38.22
N ARG A 236 -20.09 -4.95 -39.32
CA ARG A 236 -20.93 -6.16 -39.25
C ARG A 236 -20.10 -7.37 -38.86
N ILE A 237 -20.08 -7.68 -37.57
CA ILE A 237 -19.91 -9.08 -37.12
C ILE A 237 -21.18 -9.84 -37.54
N VAL A 238 -21.02 -11.08 -38.00
CA VAL A 238 -21.99 -11.79 -38.86
C VAL A 238 -23.34 -12.04 -38.17
N GLU A 239 -24.40 -11.36 -38.62
CA GLU A 239 -25.78 -11.83 -38.43
C GLU A 239 -26.03 -13.07 -39.30
N GLY A 240 -26.19 -14.24 -38.67
CA GLY A 240 -26.60 -15.46 -39.35
C GLY A 240 -28.10 -15.46 -39.67
N LYS A 241 -28.54 -14.75 -40.73
CA LYS A 241 -29.94 -14.80 -41.16
C LYS A 241 -30.24 -16.09 -41.93
N LEU A 242 -30.96 -16.98 -41.24
CA LEU A 242 -31.54 -18.20 -41.81
C LEU A 242 -32.53 -17.83 -42.94
N ALA A 243 -32.21 -18.25 -44.17
CA ALA A 243 -33.09 -18.13 -45.33
C ALA A 243 -33.00 -19.43 -46.15
N GLU A 244 -34.15 -19.95 -46.58
CA GLU A 244 -34.24 -21.29 -47.15
C GLU A 244 -33.92 -21.35 -48.66
N GLN A 245 -33.26 -22.44 -49.06
CA GLN A 245 -32.99 -22.85 -50.45
C GLN A 245 -32.01 -21.93 -51.22
N LYS A 246 -31.19 -22.43 -52.16
CA LYS A 246 -31.28 -23.68 -52.94
C LYS A 246 -29.88 -24.20 -53.30
N ASN A 247 -29.76 -25.48 -53.61
CA ASN A 247 -28.48 -26.16 -53.87
C ASN A 247 -27.64 -25.52 -55.02
N MET A 248 -26.41 -25.12 -54.71
CA MET A 248 -25.22 -25.33 -55.55
C MET A 248 -24.02 -25.58 -54.63
N SER A 249 -23.13 -26.48 -55.01
CA SER A 249 -22.04 -26.99 -54.15
C SER A 249 -20.68 -26.34 -54.42
N SER A 250 -19.74 -26.61 -53.50
CA SER A 250 -18.27 -26.45 -53.61
C SER A 250 -17.70 -25.04 -53.82
N GLU A 251 -17.67 -24.21 -52.75
CA GLU A 251 -16.68 -23.11 -52.62
C GLU A 251 -16.43 -22.70 -51.14
N ALA A 252 -16.26 -23.68 -50.24
CA ALA A 252 -16.22 -23.47 -48.77
C ALA A 252 -15.00 -24.08 -48.03
N SER A 253 -13.96 -24.50 -48.75
CA SER A 253 -12.76 -25.15 -48.18
C SER A 253 -11.49 -24.27 -48.27
N ILE A 254 -10.42 -24.68 -47.59
CA ILE A 254 -9.03 -24.15 -47.68
C ILE A 254 -8.74 -22.83 -46.91
N SER A 255 -9.70 -21.96 -46.58
CA SER A 255 -9.48 -20.72 -45.80
C SER A 255 -9.08 -20.91 -44.30
N ILE A 256 -8.56 -22.08 -43.90
CA ILE A 256 -8.54 -22.54 -42.49
C ILE A 256 -7.12 -22.70 -41.90
N ASP A 257 -6.10 -22.93 -42.73
CA ASP A 257 -4.77 -23.43 -42.31
C ASP A 257 -4.06 -22.55 -41.24
N GLY A 258 -3.80 -21.27 -41.53
CA GLY A 258 -3.10 -20.35 -40.62
C GLY A 258 -3.75 -20.18 -39.25
N ARG A 259 -5.10 -20.21 -39.19
CA ARG A 259 -5.85 -20.02 -37.94
C ARG A 259 -5.86 -21.27 -37.06
N LEU A 260 -5.78 -22.47 -37.64
CA LEU A 260 -5.53 -23.69 -36.89
C LEU A 260 -4.11 -23.73 -36.30
N LEU A 261 -3.10 -23.26 -37.05
CA LEU A 261 -1.72 -23.16 -36.55
C LEU A 261 -1.62 -22.21 -35.35
N LEU A 262 -2.37 -21.11 -35.36
CA LEU A 262 -2.47 -20.21 -34.20
C LEU A 262 -3.08 -20.90 -32.98
N TRP A 263 -4.18 -21.65 -33.16
CA TRP A 263 -4.84 -22.41 -32.09
C TRP A 263 -3.95 -23.53 -31.53
N GLN A 264 -3.20 -24.23 -32.38
CA GLN A 264 -2.21 -25.24 -31.96
C GLN A 264 -1.09 -24.66 -31.09
N ASN A 265 -0.79 -23.36 -31.26
CA ASN A 265 0.23 -22.65 -30.48
C ASN A 265 -0.33 -21.91 -29.24
N LEU A 266 -1.61 -22.08 -28.89
CA LEU A 266 -2.28 -21.37 -27.79
C LEU A 266 -1.50 -21.43 -26.45
N ASP A 267 -0.90 -22.57 -26.13
CA ASP A 267 -0.10 -22.73 -24.90
C ASP A 267 1.17 -21.88 -24.90
N GLN A 268 1.78 -21.68 -26.08
CA GLN A 268 2.93 -20.80 -26.24
C GLN A 268 2.52 -19.32 -26.20
N LEU A 269 1.28 -18.98 -26.63
CA LEU A 269 0.71 -17.65 -26.43
C LEU A 269 0.47 -17.34 -24.95
N ILE A 270 0.00 -18.33 -24.17
CA ILE A 270 -0.21 -18.19 -22.72
C ILE A 270 1.14 -17.91 -22.01
N ILE A 271 2.18 -18.70 -22.29
CA ILE A 271 3.53 -18.49 -21.72
C ILE A 271 4.11 -17.11 -22.14
N LEU A 272 3.90 -16.70 -23.40
CA LEU A 272 4.33 -15.40 -23.90
C LEU A 272 3.64 -14.24 -23.17
N VAL A 273 2.32 -14.27 -23.01
CA VAL A 273 1.57 -13.19 -22.34
C VAL A 273 1.88 -13.15 -20.84
N GLU A 274 2.05 -14.31 -20.19
CA GLU A 274 2.51 -14.40 -18.79
C GLU A 274 3.87 -13.69 -18.59
N LYS A 275 4.84 -13.92 -19.49
CA LYS A 275 6.13 -13.22 -19.43
C LYS A 275 6.05 -11.74 -19.75
N LEU A 276 5.31 -11.34 -20.80
CA LEU A 276 5.09 -9.93 -21.13
C LEU A 276 4.38 -9.18 -19.98
N GLN A 277 3.44 -9.84 -19.28
CA GLN A 277 2.78 -9.29 -18.10
C GLN A 277 3.79 -9.03 -16.98
N SER A 278 4.62 -10.01 -16.63
CA SER A 278 5.66 -9.88 -15.60
C SER A 278 6.65 -8.77 -15.93
N TRP A 279 7.11 -8.69 -17.18
CA TRP A 279 8.05 -7.65 -17.64
C TRP A 279 7.45 -6.23 -17.63
N SER A 280 6.12 -6.11 -17.80
CA SER A 280 5.44 -4.81 -17.82
C SER A 280 5.25 -4.19 -16.42
N GLN A 281 5.38 -4.96 -15.34
CA GLN A 281 5.00 -4.52 -13.99
C GLN A 281 5.76 -3.28 -13.50
N LYS A 282 7.05 -3.15 -13.81
CA LYS A 282 7.92 -2.08 -13.30
C LYS A 282 7.69 -0.72 -13.97
N SER A 283 7.39 -0.72 -15.27
CA SER A 283 7.45 0.48 -16.13
C SER A 283 6.13 0.84 -16.81
N GLN A 284 5.22 -0.12 -16.98
CA GLN A 284 3.96 0.05 -17.71
C GLN A 284 2.81 -0.67 -16.98
N ALA A 285 2.53 -0.27 -15.75
CA ALA A 285 1.55 -0.95 -14.88
C ALA A 285 0.17 -1.17 -15.53
N LEU A 286 -0.35 -0.22 -16.33
CA LEU A 286 -1.60 -0.41 -17.07
C LEU A 286 -1.48 -1.45 -18.20
N HIS A 287 -0.36 -1.47 -18.92
CA HIS A 287 -0.08 -2.51 -19.93
C HIS A 287 -0.04 -3.89 -19.28
N GLY A 288 0.66 -4.04 -18.16
CA GLY A 288 0.68 -5.27 -17.37
C GLY A 288 -0.71 -5.69 -16.86
N LYS A 289 -1.56 -4.75 -16.44
CA LYS A 289 -2.96 -5.02 -16.09
C LYS A 289 -3.79 -5.49 -17.30
N GLY A 290 -3.60 -4.88 -18.47
CA GLY A 290 -4.24 -5.31 -19.73
C GLY A 290 -3.80 -6.72 -20.15
N LEU A 291 -2.49 -7.01 -20.10
CA LEU A 291 -1.94 -8.33 -20.40
C LEU A 291 -2.48 -9.41 -19.45
N GLY A 292 -2.65 -9.11 -18.17
CA GLY A 292 -3.26 -10.04 -17.21
C GLY A 292 -4.71 -10.41 -17.55
N GLN A 293 -5.47 -9.49 -18.15
CA GLN A 293 -6.82 -9.79 -18.64
C GLN A 293 -6.80 -10.58 -19.95
N VAL A 294 -5.85 -10.32 -20.85
CA VAL A 294 -5.62 -11.17 -22.04
C VAL A 294 -5.20 -12.58 -21.62
N LEU A 295 -4.37 -12.74 -20.58
CA LEU A 295 -3.97 -14.04 -20.04
C LEU A 295 -5.18 -14.82 -19.50
N LYS A 296 -6.03 -14.17 -18.69
CA LYS A 296 -7.29 -14.73 -18.17
C LYS A 296 -8.19 -15.22 -19.32
N TRP A 297 -8.34 -14.40 -20.36
CA TRP A 297 -9.14 -14.70 -21.56
C TRP A 297 -8.57 -15.88 -22.38
N LEU A 298 -7.25 -15.93 -22.61
CA LEU A 298 -6.60 -17.07 -23.28
C LEU A 298 -6.79 -18.38 -22.48
N GLN A 299 -6.64 -18.32 -21.16
CA GLN A 299 -6.84 -19.47 -20.27
C GLN A 299 -8.29 -19.97 -20.27
N GLN A 300 -9.26 -19.06 -20.28
CA GLN A 300 -10.69 -19.39 -20.38
C GLN A 300 -11.05 -20.04 -21.72
N ILE A 301 -10.59 -19.47 -22.85
CA ILE A 301 -10.79 -20.07 -24.17
C ILE A 301 -10.18 -21.48 -24.25
N LYS A 302 -9.01 -21.71 -23.61
CA LYS A 302 -8.43 -23.05 -23.48
C LYS A 302 -9.31 -23.98 -22.65
N SER A 303 -9.80 -23.56 -21.49
CA SER A 303 -10.61 -24.43 -20.63
C SER A 303 -11.92 -24.82 -21.30
N ASP A 304 -12.58 -23.88 -21.97
CA ASP A 304 -13.90 -24.10 -22.55
C ASP A 304 -13.80 -24.97 -23.82
N GLY A 305 -12.79 -24.73 -24.66
CA GLY A 305 -12.46 -25.61 -25.78
C GLY A 305 -12.09 -27.03 -25.34
N THR A 306 -11.43 -27.20 -24.19
CA THR A 306 -11.08 -28.54 -23.65
C THR A 306 -12.30 -29.26 -23.08
N ARG A 307 -13.20 -28.55 -22.39
CA ARG A 307 -14.40 -29.14 -21.75
C ARG A 307 -15.43 -29.67 -22.74
N LEU A 308 -15.53 -29.06 -23.93
CA LEU A 308 -16.52 -29.40 -24.96
C LEU A 308 -16.02 -30.39 -26.02
N ALA A 309 -14.74 -30.77 -25.99
CA ALA A 309 -14.15 -31.74 -26.93
C ALA A 309 -14.69 -33.19 -26.79
N GLY A 310 -15.46 -33.49 -25.74
CA GLY A 310 -16.03 -34.82 -25.48
C GLY A 310 -17.42 -35.09 -26.08
N HIS A 311 -18.03 -34.11 -26.75
CA HIS A 311 -19.35 -34.25 -27.40
C HIS A 311 -19.28 -33.92 -28.90
N GLU A 312 -20.28 -34.35 -29.67
CA GLU A 312 -20.36 -34.13 -31.14
C GLU A 312 -20.32 -32.64 -31.53
N THR A 313 -20.78 -31.76 -30.63
CA THR A 313 -20.70 -30.29 -30.73
C THR A 313 -19.27 -29.73 -30.64
N GLY A 314 -18.28 -30.51 -30.20
CA GLY A 314 -16.90 -30.07 -30.01
C GLY A 314 -16.23 -29.56 -31.29
N SER A 315 -16.59 -30.10 -32.45
CA SER A 315 -16.10 -29.65 -33.76
C SER A 315 -16.53 -28.20 -34.08
N GLN A 316 -17.78 -27.86 -33.74
CA GLN A 316 -18.33 -26.52 -33.91
C GLN A 316 -17.75 -25.54 -32.89
N PHE A 317 -17.58 -25.96 -31.63
CA PHE A 317 -16.92 -25.15 -30.59
C PHE A 317 -15.45 -24.87 -30.90
N GLN A 318 -14.68 -25.86 -31.37
CA GLN A 318 -13.30 -25.65 -31.80
C GLN A 318 -13.22 -24.64 -32.96
N THR A 319 -14.15 -24.74 -33.94
CA THR A 319 -14.23 -23.79 -35.05
C THR A 319 -14.51 -22.36 -34.54
N THR A 320 -15.46 -22.19 -33.62
CA THR A 320 -15.76 -20.88 -32.99
C THR A 320 -14.58 -20.34 -32.19
N GLY A 321 -13.91 -21.17 -31.38
CA GLY A 321 -12.72 -20.78 -30.62
C GLY A 321 -11.57 -20.31 -31.50
N VAL A 322 -11.29 -21.02 -32.60
CA VAL A 322 -10.30 -20.65 -33.63
C VAL A 322 -10.62 -19.28 -34.25
N LEU A 323 -11.90 -19.00 -34.53
CA LEU A 323 -12.34 -17.71 -35.08
C LEU A 323 -12.21 -16.56 -34.07
N ILE A 324 -12.62 -16.77 -32.82
CA ILE A 324 -12.52 -15.77 -31.75
C ILE A 324 -11.06 -15.46 -31.44
N LEU A 325 -10.22 -16.49 -31.25
CA LEU A 325 -8.79 -16.34 -31.04
C LEU A 325 -8.14 -15.55 -32.18
N SER A 326 -8.37 -15.96 -33.43
CA SER A 326 -7.83 -15.26 -34.61
C SER A 326 -8.29 -13.81 -34.73
N SER A 327 -9.50 -13.48 -34.30
CA SER A 327 -10.06 -12.13 -34.45
C SER A 327 -9.50 -11.17 -33.39
N CYS A 328 -9.47 -11.61 -32.13
CA CYS A 328 -8.97 -10.79 -31.02
C CYS A 328 -7.44 -10.75 -30.97
N TRP A 329 -6.75 -11.87 -31.29
CA TRP A 329 -5.30 -11.94 -31.24
C TRP A 329 -4.62 -10.97 -32.21
N LYS A 330 -5.24 -10.65 -33.35
CA LYS A 330 -4.73 -9.62 -34.27
C LYS A 330 -4.52 -8.26 -33.58
N HIS A 331 -5.41 -7.91 -32.65
CA HIS A 331 -5.29 -6.67 -31.88
C HIS A 331 -4.35 -6.83 -30.69
N TYR A 332 -4.48 -7.92 -29.92
CA TYR A 332 -3.61 -8.16 -28.75
C TYR A 332 -2.13 -8.33 -29.11
N SER A 333 -1.79 -9.01 -30.21
CA SER A 333 -0.40 -9.19 -30.65
C SER A 333 0.27 -7.86 -31.00
N MET A 334 -0.32 -7.09 -31.91
CA MET A 334 0.09 -5.74 -32.29
C MET A 334 0.24 -4.82 -31.07
N LEU A 335 -0.74 -4.86 -30.14
CA LEU A 335 -0.73 -4.06 -28.93
C LEU A 335 0.30 -4.51 -27.89
N SER A 336 0.78 -5.75 -27.93
CA SER A 336 1.77 -6.29 -26.98
C SER A 336 3.23 -6.13 -27.42
N LEU A 337 3.49 -5.64 -28.64
CA LEU A 337 4.85 -5.47 -29.18
C LEU A 337 5.72 -4.55 -28.33
N LEU A 338 6.94 -4.98 -28.02
CA LEU A 338 7.92 -4.25 -27.23
C LEU A 338 8.61 -3.16 -28.07
N GLU A 339 9.14 -3.53 -29.25
CA GLU A 339 9.69 -2.59 -30.22
C GLU A 339 8.69 -2.41 -31.39
N ASP A 340 7.95 -1.30 -31.45
CA ASP A 340 7.25 -0.92 -32.69
C ASP A 340 7.24 0.60 -32.94
N ILE A 341 7.58 0.98 -34.17
CA ILE A 341 7.63 2.37 -34.64
C ILE A 341 6.32 2.75 -35.34
N GLU A 342 5.58 1.76 -35.87
CA GLU A 342 4.37 1.99 -36.68
C GLU A 342 3.15 2.25 -35.82
N PHE A 343 3.00 1.54 -34.69
CA PHE A 343 2.07 1.88 -33.60
C PHE A 343 2.09 3.38 -33.28
N TYR A 344 3.27 3.96 -33.13
CA TYR A 344 3.47 5.37 -32.80
C TYR A 344 3.08 6.38 -33.90
N GLN A 345 2.64 5.90 -35.07
CA GLN A 345 2.08 6.69 -36.18
C GLN A 345 0.56 6.55 -36.32
N ARG A 346 -0.07 5.53 -35.70
CA ARG A 346 -1.50 5.20 -35.86
C ARG A 346 -2.27 5.05 -34.54
N TYR A 347 -1.63 5.30 -33.39
CA TYR A 347 -2.27 5.08 -32.09
C TYR A 347 -3.55 5.91 -31.89
N ASP A 348 -3.65 7.13 -32.46
CA ASP A 348 -4.88 7.93 -32.40
C ASP A 348 -6.05 7.28 -33.18
N GLU A 349 -5.78 6.66 -34.35
CA GLU A 349 -6.77 5.88 -35.11
C GLU A 349 -7.27 4.66 -34.30
N LEU A 350 -6.38 4.03 -33.53
CA LEU A 350 -6.70 2.90 -32.67
C LEU A 350 -7.47 3.32 -31.39
N VAL A 351 -7.16 4.49 -30.80
CA VAL A 351 -7.96 5.07 -29.71
C VAL A 351 -9.38 5.34 -30.19
N GLU A 352 -9.53 6.00 -31.35
CA GLU A 352 -10.82 6.27 -31.98
C GLU A 352 -11.61 4.98 -32.26
N GLN A 353 -10.95 3.94 -32.80
CA GLN A 353 -11.56 2.63 -33.05
C GLN A 353 -12.04 1.96 -31.75
N TYR A 354 -11.22 1.93 -30.70
CA TYR A 354 -11.57 1.21 -29.47
C TYR A 354 -12.61 1.96 -28.62
N LEU A 355 -12.57 3.31 -28.58
CA LEU A 355 -13.62 4.10 -27.92
C LEU A 355 -14.96 3.93 -28.64
N SER A 356 -14.98 4.02 -29.98
CA SER A 356 -16.20 3.78 -30.76
C SER A 356 -16.74 2.36 -30.59
N GLY A 357 -15.84 1.37 -30.42
CA GLY A 357 -16.20 0.00 -30.08
C GLY A 357 -16.90 -0.12 -28.73
N ILE A 358 -16.33 0.47 -27.67
CA ILE A 358 -16.97 0.45 -26.34
C ILE A 358 -18.32 1.17 -26.40
N GLU A 359 -18.41 2.35 -27.03
CA GLU A 359 -19.67 3.12 -27.15
C GLU A 359 -20.78 2.30 -27.82
N PHE A 360 -20.50 1.73 -29.00
CA PHE A 360 -21.47 0.92 -29.75
C PHE A 360 -22.01 -0.27 -28.94
N TYR A 361 -21.17 -0.93 -28.15
CA TYR A 361 -21.59 -2.03 -27.26
C TYR A 361 -22.06 -1.56 -25.86
N SER A 362 -22.03 -0.25 -25.57
CA SER A 362 -22.51 0.34 -24.31
C SER A 362 -23.87 1.02 -24.42
N GLU A 363 -24.27 1.47 -25.61
CA GLU A 363 -25.58 2.08 -25.81
C GLU A 363 -26.73 1.06 -25.79
N ASP A 364 -27.85 1.44 -25.18
CA ASP A 364 -29.07 0.64 -25.10
C ASP A 364 -29.91 0.64 -26.41
N ASN A 365 -29.31 1.12 -27.50
CA ASN A 365 -29.90 1.26 -28.83
C ASN A 365 -30.05 -0.08 -29.58
N LEU A 366 -29.56 -1.20 -29.01
CA LEU A 366 -29.71 -2.57 -29.53
C LEU A 366 -30.91 -3.34 -28.94
N LYS A 367 -31.91 -2.64 -28.36
CA LYS A 367 -33.06 -3.25 -27.68
C LYS A 367 -33.91 -4.23 -28.49
N ASP A 368 -33.87 -4.16 -29.82
CA ASP A 368 -34.70 -5.01 -30.69
C ASP A 368 -34.02 -6.31 -31.15
N HIS A 369 -32.67 -6.44 -31.06
CA HIS A 369 -31.94 -7.59 -31.62
C HIS A 369 -30.78 -8.11 -30.73
N VAL A 370 -30.76 -9.44 -30.53
CA VAL A 370 -29.79 -10.29 -29.81
C VAL A 370 -30.11 -10.58 -28.34
N GLU A 371 -30.56 -11.83 -28.08
CA GLU A 371 -31.02 -12.37 -26.79
C GLU A 371 -29.90 -12.73 -25.79
N ASN A 372 -28.68 -12.17 -25.93
CA ASN A 372 -27.49 -12.70 -25.24
C ASN A 372 -26.58 -11.61 -24.65
N GLY A 373 -26.86 -11.22 -23.41
CA GLY A 373 -26.14 -10.17 -22.68
C GLY A 373 -24.65 -10.48 -22.44
N ASP A 374 -24.29 -11.74 -22.26
CA ASP A 374 -22.89 -12.14 -22.01
C ASP A 374 -21.99 -11.83 -23.23
N SER A 375 -22.51 -12.02 -24.44
CA SER A 375 -21.80 -11.70 -25.70
C SER A 375 -21.47 -10.21 -25.81
N ARG A 376 -22.36 -9.35 -25.29
CA ARG A 376 -22.16 -7.89 -25.22
C ARG A 376 -21.06 -7.55 -24.21
N VAL A 377 -21.09 -8.16 -23.02
CA VAL A 377 -20.09 -7.96 -21.96
C VAL A 377 -18.69 -8.41 -22.41
N GLU A 378 -18.53 -9.59 -23.00
CA GLU A 378 -17.23 -10.07 -23.49
C GLU A 378 -16.66 -9.20 -24.63
N THR A 379 -17.54 -8.65 -25.49
CA THR A 379 -17.11 -7.70 -26.54
C THR A 379 -16.63 -6.37 -25.93
N THR A 380 -17.31 -5.87 -24.90
CA THR A 380 -16.87 -4.69 -24.14
C THR A 380 -15.54 -4.93 -23.41
N LYS A 381 -15.34 -6.11 -22.79
CA LYS A 381 -14.04 -6.51 -22.22
C LYS A 381 -12.93 -6.50 -23.27
N PHE A 382 -13.19 -7.02 -24.48
CA PHE A 382 -12.21 -7.02 -25.57
C PHE A 382 -11.71 -5.59 -25.88
N PHE A 383 -12.62 -4.64 -26.08
CA PHE A 383 -12.23 -3.25 -26.39
C PHE A 383 -11.58 -2.53 -25.20
N LEU A 384 -12.04 -2.75 -23.96
CA LEU A 384 -11.41 -2.19 -22.76
C LEU A 384 -9.97 -2.72 -22.55
N ASN A 385 -9.75 -4.00 -22.78
CA ASN A 385 -8.41 -4.60 -22.73
C ASN A 385 -7.50 -4.00 -23.81
N CYS A 386 -8.00 -3.83 -25.04
CA CYS A 386 -7.27 -3.15 -26.12
C CYS A 386 -6.91 -1.70 -25.77
N LEU A 387 -7.85 -0.94 -25.19
CA LEU A 387 -7.63 0.44 -24.75
C LEU A 387 -6.60 0.52 -23.60
N ALA A 388 -6.66 -0.39 -22.63
CA ALA A 388 -5.70 -0.48 -21.54
C ALA A 388 -4.27 -0.77 -22.03
N LEU A 389 -4.11 -1.73 -22.95
CA LEU A 389 -2.82 -2.04 -23.57
C LEU A 389 -2.27 -0.82 -24.36
N LEU A 390 -3.11 -0.18 -25.18
CA LEU A 390 -2.72 0.99 -25.98
C LEU A 390 -2.24 2.13 -25.09
N LEU A 391 -3.07 2.59 -24.15
CA LEU A 391 -2.74 3.72 -23.27
C LEU A 391 -1.55 3.39 -22.38
N GLY A 392 -1.41 2.14 -21.94
CA GLY A 392 -0.27 1.65 -21.16
C GLY A 392 1.08 1.84 -21.84
N ARG A 393 1.15 1.76 -23.18
CA ARG A 393 2.36 1.94 -24.00
C ARG A 393 2.68 3.40 -24.37
N LEU A 394 1.80 4.36 -24.07
CA LEU A 394 2.06 5.77 -24.33
C LEU A 394 3.07 6.35 -23.30
N ASN A 395 4.08 7.06 -23.79
CA ASN A 395 4.93 7.90 -22.94
C ASN A 395 4.12 9.11 -22.41
N HIS A 396 4.69 9.90 -21.51
CA HIS A 396 3.94 10.98 -20.84
C HIS A 396 3.33 11.99 -21.83
N ASN A 397 4.16 12.61 -22.68
CA ASN A 397 3.73 13.63 -23.65
C ASN A 397 2.67 13.10 -24.65
N ARG A 398 2.75 11.82 -25.05
CA ARG A 398 1.71 11.24 -25.91
C ARG A 398 0.39 11.04 -25.16
N LEU A 399 0.44 10.58 -23.91
CA LEU A 399 -0.76 10.41 -23.09
C LEU A 399 -1.44 11.75 -22.78
N GLU A 400 -0.64 12.80 -22.55
CA GLU A 400 -1.10 14.19 -22.40
C GLU A 400 -1.85 14.65 -23.66
N ASN A 401 -1.22 14.56 -24.85
CA ASN A 401 -1.87 14.86 -26.13
C ASN A 401 -3.16 14.05 -26.37
N THR A 402 -3.13 12.74 -26.13
CA THR A 402 -4.30 11.86 -26.24
C THR A 402 -5.41 12.27 -25.27
N THR A 403 -5.06 12.77 -24.08
CA THR A 403 -6.07 13.25 -23.12
C THR A 403 -6.62 14.62 -23.50
N SER A 404 -5.82 15.54 -24.05
CA SER A 404 -6.35 16.81 -24.57
C SER A 404 -7.28 16.61 -25.78
N LEU A 405 -7.08 15.56 -26.57
CA LEU A 405 -7.88 15.27 -27.77
C LEU A 405 -9.11 14.39 -27.49
N PHE A 406 -8.97 13.37 -26.65
CA PHE A 406 -10.01 12.36 -26.41
C PHE A 406 -10.50 12.30 -24.94
N GLY A 407 -9.92 13.05 -24.01
CA GLY A 407 -10.12 12.88 -22.56
C GLY A 407 -11.58 12.94 -22.10
N GLN A 408 -12.36 13.91 -22.59
CA GLN A 408 -13.80 13.99 -22.28
C GLN A 408 -14.58 12.78 -22.82
N ARG A 409 -14.20 12.24 -23.99
CA ARG A 409 -14.78 11.00 -24.54
C ARG A 409 -14.35 9.78 -23.73
N ILE A 410 -13.06 9.63 -23.43
CA ILE A 410 -12.52 8.58 -22.55
C ILE A 410 -13.28 8.56 -21.21
N SER A 411 -13.46 9.72 -20.58
CA SER A 411 -14.23 9.86 -19.34
C SER A 411 -15.67 9.38 -19.53
N ARG A 412 -16.42 9.94 -20.49
CA ARG A 412 -17.81 9.53 -20.80
C ARG A 412 -17.95 8.02 -21.03
N VAL A 413 -17.03 7.44 -21.79
CA VAL A 413 -17.02 6.02 -22.17
C VAL A 413 -16.75 5.11 -20.98
N LEU A 414 -15.81 5.49 -20.11
CA LEU A 414 -15.46 4.68 -18.95
C LEU A 414 -16.46 4.85 -17.80
N LEU A 415 -17.08 6.02 -17.62
CA LEU A 415 -18.13 6.26 -16.60
C LEU A 415 -19.33 5.32 -16.74
N SER A 416 -19.77 5.05 -17.98
CA SER A 416 -20.86 4.08 -18.21
C SER A 416 -20.47 2.65 -17.87
N GLN A 417 -19.17 2.29 -17.93
CA GLN A 417 -18.70 0.96 -17.55
C GLN A 417 -18.68 0.73 -16.03
N LEU A 418 -18.58 1.79 -15.22
CA LEU A 418 -18.52 1.68 -13.76
C LEU A 418 -19.84 1.18 -13.15
N HIS A 419 -20.95 1.31 -13.88
CA HIS A 419 -22.27 0.78 -13.53
C HIS A 419 -22.51 -0.65 -14.07
N CYS A 420 -21.53 -1.26 -14.74
CA CYS A 420 -21.66 -2.61 -15.27
C CYS A 420 -21.70 -3.65 -14.14
N ALA A 421 -22.58 -4.65 -14.25
CA ALA A 421 -22.66 -5.75 -13.29
C ALA A 421 -21.45 -6.71 -13.33
N ASN A 422 -20.54 -6.56 -14.31
CA ASN A 422 -19.37 -7.42 -14.46
C ASN A 422 -18.11 -6.79 -13.85
N GLU A 423 -17.57 -7.41 -12.79
CA GLU A 423 -16.44 -6.86 -12.03
C GLU A 423 -15.14 -6.70 -12.85
N ASP A 424 -14.87 -7.54 -13.87
CA ASP A 424 -13.70 -7.37 -14.73
C ASP A 424 -13.80 -6.07 -15.55
N VAL A 425 -14.99 -5.78 -16.09
CA VAL A 425 -15.27 -4.55 -16.87
C VAL A 425 -15.05 -3.32 -16.00
N VAL A 426 -15.62 -3.30 -14.80
CA VAL A 426 -15.47 -2.23 -13.81
C VAL A 426 -14.00 -2.06 -13.40
N HIS A 427 -13.31 -3.15 -13.05
CA HIS A 427 -11.90 -3.11 -12.64
C HIS A 427 -10.98 -2.58 -13.75
N VAL A 428 -11.19 -2.96 -15.03
CA VAL A 428 -10.39 -2.41 -16.14
C VAL A 428 -10.68 -0.93 -16.37
N ALA A 429 -11.94 -0.50 -16.30
CA ALA A 429 -12.30 0.92 -16.39
C ALA A 429 -11.64 1.75 -15.27
N VAL A 430 -11.68 1.29 -14.01
CA VAL A 430 -10.98 1.91 -12.88
C VAL A 430 -9.46 1.93 -13.09
N CYS A 431 -8.86 0.86 -13.64
CA CYS A 431 -7.43 0.83 -13.94
C CYS A 431 -7.04 1.89 -14.99
N ILE A 432 -7.84 2.08 -16.04
CA ILE A 432 -7.60 3.11 -17.06
C ILE A 432 -7.75 4.51 -16.45
N PHE A 433 -8.83 4.78 -15.71
CA PHE A 433 -9.00 6.04 -14.98
C PHE A 433 -7.82 6.35 -14.06
N ARG A 434 -7.41 5.39 -13.22
CA ARG A 434 -6.26 5.50 -12.31
C ARG A 434 -4.99 5.90 -13.06
N PHE A 435 -4.72 5.25 -14.19
CA PHE A 435 -3.53 5.53 -15.00
C PHE A 435 -3.57 6.92 -15.64
N VAL A 436 -4.69 7.31 -16.27
CA VAL A 436 -4.82 8.63 -16.92
C VAL A 436 -4.72 9.73 -15.87
N ILE A 437 -5.53 9.66 -14.81
CA ILE A 437 -5.61 10.70 -13.78
C ILE A 437 -4.28 10.84 -13.02
N LEU A 438 -3.70 9.75 -12.51
CA LEU A 438 -2.47 9.85 -11.71
C LEU A 438 -1.23 10.21 -12.56
N LYS A 439 -1.17 9.84 -13.84
CA LYS A 439 -0.04 10.15 -14.73
C LYS A 439 -0.08 11.57 -15.29
N ILE A 440 -1.21 12.26 -15.16
CA ILE A 440 -1.38 13.70 -15.40
C ILE A 440 -1.15 14.49 -14.10
N ALA A 441 -1.73 14.04 -12.98
CA ALA A 441 -1.53 14.66 -11.68
C ALA A 441 -0.09 14.59 -11.15
N GLY A 442 0.64 13.53 -11.53
CA GLY A 442 2.03 13.32 -11.09
C GLY A 442 3.10 14.05 -11.89
N SER A 443 2.76 14.71 -13.01
CA SER A 443 3.75 15.38 -13.88
C SER A 443 3.80 16.89 -13.71
N SER A 444 2.66 17.55 -13.48
CA SER A 444 2.63 19.00 -13.43
C SER A 444 2.95 19.54 -12.04
N LEU A 445 3.85 20.52 -11.99
CA LEU A 445 4.12 21.34 -10.81
C LEU A 445 2.92 22.27 -10.47
N ASN A 446 1.96 22.42 -11.39
CA ASN A 446 0.70 23.16 -11.21
C ASN A 446 -0.46 22.35 -11.82
N ASN A 447 -1.36 21.80 -11.00
CA ASN A 447 -2.49 20.95 -11.42
C ASN A 447 -3.16 21.44 -12.72
N PRO A 448 -3.12 20.68 -13.84
CA PRO A 448 -3.78 21.10 -15.08
C PRO A 448 -5.30 21.04 -14.92
N PRO A 449 -6.07 21.98 -15.50
CA PRO A 449 -7.52 22.06 -15.32
C PRO A 449 -8.23 20.77 -15.75
N ASP A 450 -7.75 20.14 -16.81
CA ASP A 450 -8.15 18.85 -17.39
C ASP A 450 -8.31 17.74 -16.32
N SER A 451 -7.44 17.74 -15.30
CA SER A 451 -7.49 16.75 -14.21
C SER A 451 -8.76 16.85 -13.37
N LYS A 452 -9.35 18.04 -13.26
CA LYS A 452 -10.62 18.27 -12.54
C LYS A 452 -11.83 17.96 -13.41
N GLU A 453 -11.75 18.18 -14.72
CA GLU A 453 -12.81 17.76 -15.66
C GLU A 453 -12.99 16.23 -15.68
N LEU A 454 -11.88 15.47 -15.60
CA LEU A 454 -11.94 14.00 -15.49
C LEU A 454 -12.47 13.52 -14.12
N LEU A 455 -12.21 14.27 -13.05
CA LEU A 455 -12.50 13.83 -11.68
C LEU A 455 -13.87 14.26 -11.15
N LEU A 456 -14.42 15.39 -11.63
CA LEU A 456 -15.75 15.87 -11.25
C LEU A 456 -16.88 14.82 -11.44
N PRO A 457 -16.96 14.10 -12.59
CA PRO A 457 -17.96 13.05 -12.74
C PRO A 457 -17.77 11.86 -11.78
N LEU A 458 -16.52 11.50 -11.47
CA LEU A 458 -16.20 10.42 -10.54
C LEU A 458 -16.57 10.78 -9.10
N LEU A 459 -16.42 12.05 -8.71
CA LEU A 459 -16.93 12.57 -7.43
C LEU A 459 -18.45 12.55 -7.35
N GLY A 460 -19.15 12.71 -8.48
CA GLY A 460 -20.61 12.53 -8.57
C GLY A 460 -21.07 11.08 -8.32
N LEU A 461 -20.24 10.09 -8.65
CA LEU A 461 -20.54 8.69 -8.35
C LEU A 461 -20.51 8.36 -6.86
N LEU A 462 -19.96 9.24 -6.01
CA LEU A 462 -20.06 9.11 -4.55
C LEU A 462 -21.41 9.61 -3.99
N ASP A 463 -22.29 10.16 -4.82
CA ASP A 463 -23.56 10.73 -4.35
C ASP A 463 -24.64 9.64 -4.14
N GLU A 464 -24.52 8.48 -4.79
CA GLU A 464 -25.34 7.27 -4.60
C GLU A 464 -24.53 6.10 -4.02
N ARG A 465 -25.14 5.18 -3.24
CA ARG A 465 -24.44 4.04 -2.62
C ARG A 465 -24.70 2.73 -3.37
N ASP A 466 -24.06 2.63 -4.53
CA ASP A 466 -24.24 1.59 -5.54
C ASP A 466 -22.95 0.74 -5.74
N GLY A 467 -22.73 0.14 -6.94
CA GLY A 467 -21.46 -0.50 -7.31
C GLY A 467 -20.36 0.47 -7.79
N ALA A 468 -20.71 1.52 -8.54
CA ALA A 468 -19.78 2.48 -9.12
C ALA A 468 -19.07 3.32 -8.04
N SER A 469 -19.80 3.79 -7.03
CA SER A 469 -19.27 4.44 -5.81
C SER A 469 -18.14 3.64 -5.15
N ARG A 470 -18.37 2.34 -4.91
CA ARG A 470 -17.35 1.43 -4.35
C ARG A 470 -16.15 1.29 -5.28
N ALA A 471 -16.38 1.19 -6.59
CA ALA A 471 -15.32 1.06 -7.59
C ALA A 471 -14.40 2.30 -7.66
N VAL A 472 -14.94 3.51 -7.46
CA VAL A 472 -14.14 4.76 -7.47
C VAL A 472 -13.56 5.14 -6.11
N THR A 473 -13.99 4.52 -5.01
CA THR A 473 -13.57 4.87 -3.64
C THR A 473 -12.04 4.90 -3.48
N ILE A 474 -11.37 3.79 -3.84
CA ILE A 474 -9.90 3.68 -3.77
C ILE A 474 -9.22 4.64 -4.75
N LEU A 475 -9.74 4.78 -5.97
CA LEU A 475 -9.22 5.70 -7.00
C LEU A 475 -9.18 7.16 -6.53
N ILE A 476 -10.24 7.61 -5.84
CA ILE A 476 -10.36 8.97 -5.33
C ILE A 476 -9.46 9.17 -4.09
N ALA A 477 -9.34 8.16 -3.23
CA ALA A 477 -8.39 8.17 -2.12
C ALA A 477 -6.92 8.23 -2.59
N ASP A 478 -6.55 7.43 -3.59
CA ASP A 478 -5.23 7.50 -4.25
C ASP A 478 -4.95 8.90 -4.79
N PHE A 479 -5.90 9.52 -5.51
CA PHE A 479 -5.74 10.89 -6.02
C PHE A 479 -5.55 11.90 -4.88
N CYS A 480 -6.39 11.89 -3.86
CA CYS A 480 -6.28 12.76 -2.70
C CYS A 480 -4.90 12.68 -2.04
N SER A 481 -4.32 11.48 -1.90
CA SER A 481 -2.99 11.26 -1.30
C SER A 481 -1.82 11.83 -2.12
N ILE A 482 -2.04 12.07 -3.43
CA ILE A 482 -1.02 12.55 -4.37
C ILE A 482 -1.19 14.04 -4.69
N SER A 483 -2.42 14.56 -4.63
CA SER A 483 -2.81 15.94 -4.98
C SER A 483 -2.18 17.01 -4.08
N ALA A 484 -1.78 18.15 -4.65
CA ALA A 484 -1.08 19.21 -3.93
C ALA A 484 -1.97 20.39 -3.49
N ASP A 485 -3.13 20.61 -4.12
CA ASP A 485 -4.02 21.75 -3.83
C ASP A 485 -5.10 21.44 -2.78
N GLY A 486 -5.24 20.17 -2.38
CA GLY A 486 -6.27 19.71 -1.44
C GLY A 486 -7.72 19.82 -1.96
N TRP A 487 -7.94 20.20 -3.22
CA TRP A 487 -9.28 20.49 -3.74
C TRP A 487 -10.20 19.25 -3.73
N CYS A 488 -9.66 18.09 -4.08
CA CYS A 488 -10.43 16.85 -4.05
C CYS A 488 -10.77 16.41 -2.62
N LEU A 489 -9.86 16.63 -1.65
CA LEU A 489 -10.16 16.40 -0.23
C LEU A 489 -11.32 17.31 0.21
N ASP A 490 -11.29 18.60 -0.15
CA ASP A 490 -12.37 19.53 0.20
C ASP A 490 -13.72 19.14 -0.42
N GLU A 491 -13.75 18.54 -1.62
CA GLU A 491 -14.95 17.97 -2.22
C GLU A 491 -15.47 16.69 -1.55
N ILE A 492 -14.58 15.91 -0.92
CA ILE A 492 -14.94 14.74 -0.09
C ILE A 492 -15.46 15.19 1.27
N LEU A 493 -14.80 16.15 1.92
CA LEU A 493 -15.23 16.65 3.23
C LEU A 493 -16.59 17.38 3.15
N LYS A 494 -16.87 18.12 2.07
CA LYS A 494 -18.23 18.66 1.80
C LYS A 494 -19.30 17.57 1.71
N ARG A 495 -18.98 16.42 1.11
CA ARG A 495 -19.91 15.27 1.01
C ARG A 495 -20.03 14.52 2.33
N LEU A 496 -18.96 14.46 3.12
CA LEU A 496 -18.97 13.95 4.50
C LEU A 496 -19.80 14.82 5.45
N ALA A 497 -19.88 16.13 5.21
CA ALA A 497 -20.72 17.07 5.96
C ALA A 497 -22.15 17.25 5.39
N SER A 498 -22.57 16.43 4.40
CA SER A 498 -23.82 16.68 3.66
C SER A 498 -25.07 16.07 4.32
N GLY A 499 -26.25 16.53 3.91
CA GLY A 499 -27.52 15.94 4.35
C GLY A 499 -27.76 14.50 3.86
N SER A 500 -27.09 14.04 2.80
CA SER A 500 -27.32 12.72 2.20
C SER A 500 -26.51 11.63 2.89
N ILE A 501 -27.19 10.64 3.47
CA ILE A 501 -26.56 9.49 4.13
C ILE A 501 -25.65 8.71 3.14
N SER A 502 -26.02 8.63 1.86
CA SER A 502 -25.20 8.02 0.81
C SER A 502 -23.87 8.75 0.63
N GLN A 503 -23.93 10.08 0.44
CA GLN A 503 -22.74 10.94 0.32
C GLN A 503 -21.84 10.81 1.55
N ARG A 504 -22.40 10.89 2.77
CA ARG A 504 -21.59 10.83 3.99
C ARG A 504 -20.91 9.48 4.16
N ARG A 505 -21.64 8.36 4.00
CA ARG A 505 -21.07 7.00 4.09
C ARG A 505 -19.99 6.77 3.03
N ASN A 506 -20.26 7.11 1.77
CA ASN A 506 -19.30 6.95 0.68
C ASN A 506 -18.04 7.81 0.89
N SER A 507 -18.19 9.00 1.48
CA SER A 507 -17.05 9.87 1.82
C SER A 507 -16.24 9.33 2.98
N ALA A 508 -16.89 8.76 4.00
CA ALA A 508 -16.22 8.08 5.10
C ALA A 508 -15.42 6.85 4.60
N ASP A 509 -15.97 6.09 3.64
CA ASP A 509 -15.27 5.00 2.96
C ASP A 509 -14.04 5.51 2.18
N VAL A 510 -14.11 6.66 1.50
CA VAL A 510 -12.94 7.31 0.86
C VAL A 510 -11.88 7.76 1.88
N ILE A 511 -12.29 8.36 3.01
CA ILE A 511 -11.34 8.76 4.07
C ILE A 511 -10.68 7.54 4.72
N SER A 512 -11.40 6.42 4.85
CA SER A 512 -10.89 5.15 5.38
C SER A 512 -9.73 4.58 4.54
N GLU A 513 -9.78 4.74 3.22
CA GLU A 513 -8.67 4.35 2.31
C GLU A 513 -7.58 5.44 2.23
N LEU A 514 -7.95 6.72 2.33
CA LEU A 514 -7.02 7.85 2.23
C LEU A 514 -5.98 7.87 3.36
N ILE A 515 -6.38 7.58 4.59
CA ILE A 515 -5.49 7.60 5.77
C ILE A 515 -4.30 6.62 5.59
N PRO A 516 -4.49 5.30 5.37
CA PRO A 516 -3.38 4.36 5.22
C PRO A 516 -2.55 4.56 3.95
N LEU A 517 -3.10 5.17 2.89
CA LEU A 517 -2.33 5.59 1.71
C LEU A 517 -1.42 6.77 2.05
N SER A 518 -1.96 7.79 2.72
CA SER A 518 -1.23 9.00 3.11
C SER A 518 -0.11 8.70 4.11
N SER A 519 -0.38 7.86 5.12
CA SER A 519 0.61 7.46 6.14
C SER A 519 1.77 6.61 5.60
N LYS A 520 1.64 6.02 4.40
CA LYS A 520 2.71 5.29 3.69
C LYS A 520 3.44 6.15 2.66
N SER A 521 2.99 7.38 2.42
CA SER A 521 3.56 8.28 1.42
C SER A 521 4.88 8.86 1.92
N THR A 522 5.88 8.91 1.03
CA THR A 522 7.14 9.64 1.28
C THR A 522 7.03 11.14 1.01
N LYS A 523 5.87 11.63 0.51
CA LYS A 523 5.58 13.06 0.44
C LYS A 523 5.27 13.60 1.84
N VAL A 524 5.81 14.77 2.17
CA VAL A 524 5.41 15.50 3.38
C VAL A 524 3.97 16.00 3.22
N THR A 525 3.01 15.30 3.83
CA THR A 525 1.65 15.79 4.01
C THR A 525 1.64 17.02 4.92
N SER A 526 0.90 18.08 4.57
CA SER A 526 0.82 19.28 5.40
C SER A 526 0.07 19.01 6.72
N SER A 527 0.39 19.77 7.77
CA SER A 527 -0.40 19.77 9.01
C SER A 527 -1.87 20.14 8.76
N SER A 528 -2.13 21.04 7.80
CA SER A 528 -3.48 21.45 7.39
C SER A 528 -4.29 20.33 6.74
N PHE A 529 -3.67 19.35 6.08
CA PHE A 529 -4.34 18.17 5.53
C PHE A 529 -4.90 17.30 6.65
N TRP A 530 -4.05 16.93 7.62
CA TRP A 530 -4.46 16.12 8.76
C TRP A 530 -5.44 16.85 9.68
N GLN A 531 -5.29 18.16 9.88
CA GLN A 531 -6.23 18.96 10.68
C GLN A 531 -7.63 19.01 10.05
N LYS A 532 -7.74 19.14 8.71
CA LYS A 532 -9.03 19.06 8.01
C LYS A 532 -9.73 17.71 8.23
N ILE A 533 -8.99 16.61 8.11
CA ILE A 533 -9.53 15.25 8.31
C ILE A 533 -9.91 15.02 9.78
N ALA A 534 -9.05 15.42 10.73
CA ALA A 534 -9.30 15.27 12.16
C ALA A 534 -10.58 15.98 12.60
N ASN A 535 -10.75 17.25 12.23
CA ASN A 535 -11.94 18.04 12.55
C ASN A 535 -13.22 17.34 12.06
N GLN A 536 -13.24 16.87 10.82
CA GLN A 536 -14.44 16.27 10.23
C GLN A 536 -14.74 14.88 10.78
N LEU A 537 -13.72 14.07 11.12
CA LEU A 537 -13.94 12.81 11.82
C LEU A 537 -14.41 13.01 13.28
N LEU A 538 -14.01 14.10 13.94
CA LEU A 538 -14.55 14.51 15.23
C LEU A 538 -16.03 14.93 15.11
N ASP A 539 -16.38 15.70 14.08
CA ASP A 539 -17.78 16.05 13.77
C ASP A 539 -18.63 14.79 13.49
N CYS A 540 -18.08 13.80 12.76
CA CYS A 540 -18.73 12.52 12.50
C CYS A 540 -19.05 11.67 13.74
N LEU A 541 -18.49 11.97 14.92
CA LEU A 541 -18.92 11.33 16.18
C LEU A 541 -20.35 11.74 16.59
N ARG A 542 -20.87 12.83 16.00
CA ARG A 542 -22.22 13.36 16.18
C ARG A 542 -23.19 12.97 15.04
N ASP A 543 -22.72 12.22 14.04
CA ASP A 543 -23.58 11.80 12.92
C ASP A 543 -24.74 10.93 13.44
N GLU A 544 -25.94 11.07 12.89
CA GLU A 544 -27.08 10.18 13.18
C GLU A 544 -26.80 8.72 12.77
N ASP A 545 -25.95 8.51 11.76
CA ASP A 545 -25.62 7.18 11.26
C ASP A 545 -24.59 6.44 12.12
N SER A 546 -25.03 5.34 12.73
CA SER A 546 -24.19 4.49 13.58
C SER A 546 -22.96 3.89 12.87
N LEU A 547 -23.00 3.67 11.55
CA LEU A 547 -21.85 3.18 10.81
C LEU A 547 -20.79 4.27 10.68
N ILE A 548 -21.20 5.51 10.40
CA ILE A 548 -20.29 6.66 10.29
C ILE A 548 -19.65 6.95 11.64
N ARG A 549 -20.43 6.97 12.74
CA ARG A 549 -19.89 7.10 14.11
C ARG A 549 -18.86 6.02 14.42
N SER A 550 -19.14 4.76 14.05
CA SER A 550 -18.23 3.62 14.27
C SER A 550 -16.94 3.74 13.44
N GLN A 551 -17.07 4.11 12.17
CA GLN A 551 -15.94 4.30 11.25
C GLN A 551 -15.04 5.44 11.73
N ALA A 552 -15.60 6.60 12.09
CA ALA A 552 -14.86 7.71 12.70
C ALA A 552 -14.15 7.29 14.01
N THR A 553 -14.84 6.56 14.89
CA THR A 553 -14.26 6.00 16.12
C THR A 553 -13.05 5.08 15.85
N SER A 554 -13.05 4.34 14.73
CA SER A 554 -11.95 3.47 14.33
C SER A 554 -10.79 4.16 13.59
N LEU A 555 -11.05 5.31 12.95
CA LEU A 555 -10.07 6.06 12.15
C LEU A 555 -9.33 7.14 12.96
N LEU A 556 -9.97 7.76 13.96
CA LEU A 556 -9.33 8.77 14.83
C LEU A 556 -8.02 8.30 15.51
N PRO A 557 -7.87 7.02 15.97
CA PRO A 557 -6.61 6.50 16.50
C PRO A 557 -5.44 6.39 15.51
N LEU A 558 -5.69 6.61 14.21
CA LEU A 558 -4.67 6.58 13.16
C LEU A 558 -4.11 7.98 12.83
N ILE A 559 -4.62 9.03 13.48
CA ILE A 559 -4.25 10.44 13.28
C ILE A 559 -3.40 10.90 14.47
N ASP A 560 -2.59 11.95 14.28
CA ASP A 560 -1.82 12.58 15.35
C ASP A 560 -2.75 12.97 16.54
N PRO A 561 -2.50 12.43 17.75
CA PRO A 561 -3.32 12.72 18.93
C PRO A 561 -3.44 14.21 19.26
N SER A 562 -2.46 15.05 18.87
CA SER A 562 -2.51 16.50 19.11
C SER A 562 -3.67 17.19 18.42
N LEU A 563 -4.20 16.61 17.35
CA LEU A 563 -5.35 17.12 16.60
C LEU A 563 -6.68 16.60 17.15
N VAL A 564 -6.65 15.59 18.02
CA VAL A 564 -7.83 14.75 18.35
C VAL A 564 -8.16 14.77 19.84
N LEU A 565 -7.19 14.48 20.72
CA LEU A 565 -7.45 14.28 22.16
C LEU A 565 -8.02 15.52 22.87
N PRO A 566 -7.53 16.75 22.65
CA PRO A 566 -8.08 17.93 23.32
C PRO A 566 -9.55 18.19 22.99
N VAL A 567 -10.02 17.73 21.82
CA VAL A 567 -11.42 17.82 21.41
C VAL A 567 -12.25 16.67 21.98
N LEU A 568 -11.72 15.43 21.97
CA LEU A 568 -12.39 14.28 22.60
C LEU A 568 -12.63 14.49 24.10
N VAL A 569 -11.65 15.00 24.84
CA VAL A 569 -11.81 15.32 26.28
C VAL A 569 -12.96 16.32 26.48
N ARG A 570 -13.02 17.38 25.67
CA ARG A 570 -14.12 18.37 25.70
C ARG A 570 -15.49 17.75 25.38
N PHE A 571 -15.55 16.82 24.42
CA PHE A 571 -16.78 16.16 24.04
C PHE A 571 -17.27 15.17 25.11
N ILE A 572 -16.36 14.45 25.79
CA ILE A 572 -16.73 13.54 26.87
C ILE A 572 -17.32 14.30 28.06
N CYS A 573 -16.69 15.42 28.44
CA CYS A 573 -17.17 16.26 29.55
C CYS A 573 -18.46 17.03 29.23
N ALA A 574 -18.89 17.13 27.97
CA ALA A 574 -20.11 17.83 27.57
C ALA A 574 -21.39 17.00 27.82
N THR A 575 -22.55 17.66 27.89
CA THR A 575 -23.82 17.06 28.36
C THR A 575 -24.53 16.13 27.36
N ASP A 576 -24.19 16.14 26.08
CA ASP A 576 -24.78 15.24 25.05
C ASP A 576 -24.37 13.77 25.28
N GLY A 577 -25.35 12.91 25.55
CA GLY A 577 -25.13 11.49 25.83
C GLY A 577 -24.79 10.62 24.61
N ILE A 578 -25.25 10.97 23.40
CA ILE A 578 -24.92 10.21 22.19
C ILE A 578 -23.47 10.52 21.79
N MET A 579 -23.14 11.81 21.67
CA MET A 579 -21.77 12.25 21.40
C MET A 579 -20.80 11.69 22.44
N ARG A 580 -21.11 11.78 23.74
CA ARG A 580 -20.25 11.23 24.79
C ARG A 580 -19.95 9.75 24.59
N SER A 581 -20.94 8.93 24.25
CA SER A 581 -20.71 7.48 24.06
C SER A 581 -19.69 7.17 22.94
N ALA A 582 -19.77 7.88 21.81
CA ALA A 582 -18.84 7.74 20.70
C ALA A 582 -17.45 8.33 21.04
N SER A 583 -17.42 9.53 21.64
CA SER A 583 -16.17 10.19 22.06
C SER A 583 -15.41 9.41 23.13
N SER A 584 -16.10 8.80 24.08
CA SER A 584 -15.51 7.94 25.11
C SER A 584 -14.85 6.69 24.51
N ASN A 585 -15.50 6.04 23.54
CA ASN A 585 -14.90 4.90 22.82
C ASN A 585 -13.68 5.36 22.02
N ALA A 586 -13.81 6.42 21.21
CA ALA A 586 -12.71 6.97 20.41
C ALA A 586 -11.49 7.34 21.28
N PHE A 587 -11.71 7.98 22.43
CA PHE A 587 -10.67 8.34 23.40
C PHE A 587 -9.93 7.11 23.93
N VAL A 588 -10.66 6.06 24.36
CA VAL A 588 -10.05 4.81 24.81
C VAL A 588 -9.26 4.12 23.69
N GLN A 589 -9.74 4.14 22.43
CA GLN A 589 -8.98 3.58 21.30
C GLN A 589 -7.71 4.40 20.98
N VAL A 590 -7.75 5.75 21.00
CA VAL A 590 -6.56 6.60 20.79
C VAL A 590 -5.51 6.31 21.87
N LEU A 591 -5.90 6.25 23.13
CA LEU A 591 -4.99 5.92 24.24
C LEU A 591 -4.47 4.48 24.19
N ARG A 592 -5.21 3.55 23.59
CA ARG A 592 -4.79 2.15 23.40
C ARG A 592 -3.81 1.98 22.22
N VAL A 593 -3.94 2.76 21.15
CA VAL A 593 -3.00 2.73 20.00
C VAL A 593 -1.68 3.45 20.30
N HIS A 594 -1.63 4.21 21.41
CA HIS A 594 -0.44 4.94 21.87
C HIS A 594 -0.13 4.67 23.35
N ASP A 595 -0.42 3.45 23.82
CA ASP A 595 -0.26 3.01 25.21
C ASP A 595 1.15 3.21 25.77
N THR A 596 2.20 3.20 24.94
CA THR A 596 3.59 3.44 25.36
C THR A 596 4.05 4.90 25.35
N LYS A 597 3.22 5.86 24.89
CA LYS A 597 3.65 7.25 24.66
C LYS A 597 3.19 8.20 25.79
N PHE A 598 4.08 8.49 26.74
CA PHE A 598 3.82 9.47 27.80
C PHE A 598 3.32 10.83 27.30
N GLU A 599 3.86 11.35 26.19
CA GLU A 599 3.42 12.61 25.55
C GLU A 599 1.90 12.69 25.33
N VAL A 600 1.27 11.55 25.03
CA VAL A 600 -0.17 11.42 24.75
C VAL A 600 -0.98 11.49 26.05
N ILE A 601 -0.47 10.91 27.14
CA ILE A 601 -1.09 11.00 28.48
C ILE A 601 -0.89 12.40 29.06
N ARG A 602 0.29 13.01 28.90
CA ARG A 602 0.54 14.41 29.26
C ARG A 602 -0.50 15.31 28.60
N MET A 603 -0.75 15.13 27.30
CA MET A 603 -1.76 15.90 26.57
C MET A 603 -3.19 15.75 27.13
N VAL A 604 -3.57 14.58 27.67
CA VAL A 604 -4.86 14.40 28.37
C VAL A 604 -4.86 15.17 29.69
N LEU A 605 -3.80 15.04 30.51
CA LEU A 605 -3.65 15.77 31.77
C LEU A 605 -3.68 17.28 31.55
N ASP A 606 -2.94 17.78 30.56
CA ASP A 606 -2.90 19.19 30.17
C ASP A 606 -4.30 19.65 29.68
N SER A 607 -5.01 18.83 28.89
CA SER A 607 -6.36 19.17 28.40
C SER A 607 -7.38 19.26 29.53
N LEU A 608 -7.33 18.34 30.50
CA LEU A 608 -8.19 18.35 31.70
C LEU A 608 -7.85 19.53 32.63
N SER A 609 -6.55 19.83 32.82
CA SER A 609 -6.08 20.95 33.64
C SER A 609 -6.53 22.29 33.04
N ASN A 610 -6.37 22.45 31.73
CA ASN A 610 -6.88 23.62 31.01
C ASN A 610 -8.41 23.75 31.11
N LEU A 611 -9.17 22.64 31.13
CA LEU A 611 -10.62 22.70 31.31
C LEU A 611 -11.03 23.11 32.72
N SER A 612 -10.31 22.67 33.76
CA SER A 612 -10.54 23.11 35.14
C SER A 612 -10.31 24.63 35.27
N ASN A 613 -9.11 25.11 34.89
CA ASN A 613 -8.72 26.51 35.10
C ASN A 613 -9.61 27.50 34.32
N ASN A 614 -10.16 27.10 33.17
CA ASN A 614 -11.11 27.93 32.41
C ASN A 614 -12.49 28.06 33.09
N PHE A 615 -12.86 27.15 33.98
CA PHE A 615 -14.10 27.23 34.77
C PHE A 615 -13.93 28.25 35.91
N ASP A 616 -12.84 28.13 36.68
CA ASP A 616 -12.57 28.96 37.86
C ASP A 616 -12.48 30.47 37.54
N HIS A 617 -12.07 30.82 36.31
CA HIS A 617 -12.03 32.19 35.81
C HIS A 617 -13.39 32.76 35.35
N GLN A 618 -14.43 31.95 35.16
CA GLN A 618 -15.76 32.46 34.78
C GLN A 618 -16.62 32.87 35.98
N GLU A 619 -16.52 32.19 37.13
CA GLU A 619 -17.33 32.52 38.30
C GLU A 619 -17.04 33.92 38.90
N SER A 620 -15.88 34.51 38.61
CA SER A 620 -15.55 35.88 39.06
C SER A 620 -16.19 37.01 38.25
N SER A 621 -16.87 36.72 37.11
CA SER A 621 -17.49 37.73 36.24
C SER A 621 -19.01 37.75 36.42
N GLY A 622 -19.49 38.45 37.46
CA GLY A 622 -20.91 38.45 37.81
C GLY A 622 -21.83 39.12 36.78
N GLY A 623 -22.49 38.32 35.93
CA GLY A 623 -23.48 38.84 34.98
C GLY A 623 -24.37 37.78 34.31
N MET A 624 -25.61 37.64 34.80
CA MET A 624 -26.75 36.90 34.24
C MET A 624 -26.60 35.38 33.97
N LYS A 625 -27.68 34.64 34.24
CA LYS A 625 -27.80 33.22 33.91
C LYS A 625 -28.32 33.05 32.48
N GLU A 626 -27.44 32.73 31.54
CA GLU A 626 -27.75 31.85 30.42
C GLU A 626 -27.11 30.48 30.66
N ASP A 627 -27.57 29.42 29.97
CA ASP A 627 -27.30 28.03 30.33
C ASP A 627 -25.82 27.62 30.15
N SER A 628 -25.01 27.87 31.17
CA SER A 628 -23.64 27.36 31.27
C SER A 628 -23.65 25.83 31.36
N SER A 629 -23.39 25.17 30.23
CA SER A 629 -23.32 23.71 30.11
C SER A 629 -22.21 23.16 31.00
N LYS A 630 -22.61 22.66 32.18
CA LYS A 630 -21.68 22.18 33.21
C LYS A 630 -20.86 21.01 32.68
N PHE A 631 -19.57 21.24 32.45
CA PHE A 631 -18.62 20.20 32.07
C PHE A 631 -18.40 19.23 33.25
N ASP A 632 -18.54 17.92 32.99
CA ASP A 632 -18.26 16.89 33.98
C ASP A 632 -16.91 16.22 33.70
N LEU A 633 -15.89 16.56 34.48
CA LEU A 633 -14.56 15.95 34.41
C LEU A 633 -14.59 14.47 34.84
N ASP A 634 -15.56 14.05 35.67
CA ASP A 634 -15.62 12.69 36.19
C ASP A 634 -15.93 11.67 35.09
N GLU A 635 -16.60 12.07 34.01
CA GLU A 635 -16.83 11.21 32.84
C GLU A 635 -15.52 10.74 32.18
N VAL A 636 -14.48 11.58 32.14
CA VAL A 636 -13.16 11.16 31.63
C VAL A 636 -12.44 10.27 32.63
N PHE A 637 -12.48 10.61 33.94
CA PHE A 637 -11.86 9.78 34.98
C PHE A 637 -12.48 8.39 35.10
N LYS A 638 -13.77 8.20 34.78
CA LYS A 638 -14.42 6.87 34.69
C LYS A 638 -13.82 5.97 33.60
N LEU A 639 -13.22 6.53 32.55
CA LEU A 639 -12.60 5.78 31.45
C LEU A 639 -11.16 5.33 31.74
N ILE A 640 -10.43 6.07 32.60
CA ILE A 640 -9.01 5.80 32.88
C ILE A 640 -8.79 4.38 33.45
N PRO A 641 -9.58 3.88 34.43
CA PRO A 641 -9.45 2.51 34.92
C PRO A 641 -9.67 1.44 33.83
N GLU A 642 -10.59 1.63 32.88
CA GLU A 642 -10.81 0.66 31.79
C GLU A 642 -9.67 0.67 30.78
N TRP A 643 -9.21 1.85 30.34
CA TRP A 643 -8.03 1.96 29.48
C TRP A 643 -6.77 1.39 30.16
N SER A 644 -6.60 1.62 31.47
CA SER A 644 -5.39 1.22 32.21
C SER A 644 -5.09 -0.29 32.14
N LYS A 645 -6.13 -1.11 31.99
CA LYS A 645 -6.03 -2.58 31.83
C LYS A 645 -5.48 -3.01 30.46
N THR A 646 -5.34 -2.08 29.51
CA THR A 646 -4.88 -2.35 28.13
C THR A 646 -3.41 -2.00 27.89
N VAL A 647 -2.77 -1.28 28.82
CA VAL A 647 -1.35 -0.91 28.76
C VAL A 647 -0.49 -2.14 29.07
N LEU A 648 0.45 -2.46 28.18
CA LEU A 648 1.28 -3.67 28.31
C LEU A 648 2.52 -3.50 29.20
N ASP A 649 3.12 -2.31 29.24
CA ASP A 649 4.32 -2.03 30.04
C ASP A 649 4.24 -0.65 30.72
N TRP A 650 3.84 -0.66 31.99
CA TRP A 650 3.75 0.54 32.82
C TRP A 650 5.11 1.17 33.16
N ASN A 651 6.22 0.42 33.06
CA ASN A 651 7.55 0.95 33.40
C ASN A 651 7.95 2.14 32.51
N LEU A 652 7.47 2.15 31.26
CA LEU A 652 7.68 3.23 30.29
C LEU A 652 6.96 4.54 30.68
N LEU A 653 5.84 4.44 31.41
CA LEU A 653 4.96 5.56 31.74
C LEU A 653 5.14 6.06 33.17
N VAL A 654 5.22 5.15 34.15
CA VAL A 654 5.12 5.46 35.58
C VAL A 654 6.20 6.44 36.04
N GLY A 655 7.45 6.25 35.57
CA GLY A 655 8.53 7.19 35.89
C GLY A 655 8.24 8.61 35.43
N GLN A 656 7.71 8.78 34.21
CA GLN A 656 7.40 10.09 33.63
C GLN A 656 6.14 10.73 34.24
N LEU A 657 5.16 9.91 34.64
CA LEU A 657 3.98 10.36 35.38
C LEU A 657 4.33 10.84 36.80
N VAL A 658 5.24 10.15 37.49
CA VAL A 658 5.80 10.60 38.77
C VAL A 658 6.63 11.87 38.58
N ASP A 659 7.50 11.94 37.57
CA ASP A 659 8.27 13.15 37.26
C ASP A 659 7.37 14.37 37.02
N LYS A 660 6.27 14.24 36.26
CA LYS A 660 5.32 15.35 36.02
C LYS A 660 4.57 15.76 37.29
N MET A 661 4.16 14.81 38.13
CA MET A 661 3.55 15.11 39.43
C MET A 661 4.53 15.84 40.37
N LEU A 662 5.83 15.53 40.27
CA LEU A 662 6.89 16.22 41.02
C LEU A 662 7.27 17.60 40.41
N SER A 663 6.94 17.89 39.15
CA SER A 663 7.15 19.21 38.53
C SER A 663 5.92 20.12 38.54
N GLU A 664 4.72 19.56 38.74
CA GLU A 664 3.44 20.28 38.81
C GLU A 664 2.70 19.91 40.12
N PRO A 665 3.29 20.15 41.30
CA PRO A 665 2.81 19.57 42.56
C PRO A 665 1.46 20.14 43.04
N THR A 666 1.06 21.30 42.51
CA THR A 666 -0.25 21.94 42.70
C THR A 666 -1.37 21.33 41.84
N ASN A 667 -1.04 20.52 40.82
CA ASN A 667 -1.99 20.08 39.80
C ASN A 667 -2.86 18.88 40.26
N ALA A 668 -4.02 19.19 40.84
CA ALA A 668 -4.98 18.21 41.35
C ALA A 668 -5.51 17.21 40.29
N ILE A 669 -5.45 17.54 38.98
CA ILE A 669 -5.82 16.60 37.91
C ILE A 669 -4.86 15.42 37.84
N ILE A 670 -3.55 15.65 38.06
CA ILE A 670 -2.54 14.58 38.08
C ILE A 670 -2.76 13.69 39.32
N VAL A 671 -3.07 14.27 40.48
CA VAL A 671 -3.40 13.52 41.70
C VAL A 671 -4.60 12.60 41.46
N ARG A 672 -5.68 13.11 40.86
CA ARG A 672 -6.86 12.31 40.48
C ARG A 672 -6.48 11.19 39.49
N PHE A 673 -5.66 11.48 38.48
CA PHE A 673 -5.24 10.50 37.49
C PHE A 673 -4.40 9.37 38.10
N LEU A 674 -3.40 9.71 38.92
CA LEU A 674 -2.59 8.74 39.67
C LEU A 674 -3.44 7.86 40.59
N SER A 675 -4.45 8.44 41.25
CA SER A 675 -5.41 7.68 42.05
C SER A 675 -6.28 6.72 41.24
N CYS A 676 -6.47 6.93 39.93
CA CYS A 676 -7.19 6.01 39.03
C CYS A 676 -6.32 4.83 38.54
N ILE A 677 -5.00 4.89 38.73
CA ILE A 677 -4.04 3.86 38.28
C ILE A 677 -3.15 3.35 39.44
N ASN A 678 -3.59 3.51 40.68
CA ASN A 678 -2.79 3.28 41.89
C ASN A 678 -2.25 1.85 42.03
N GLU A 679 -2.98 0.83 41.54
CA GLU A 679 -2.50 -0.56 41.49
C GLU A 679 -1.37 -0.75 40.47
N HIS A 680 -1.39 -0.05 39.33
CA HIS A 680 -0.30 -0.09 38.34
C HIS A 680 0.95 0.67 38.84
N LEU A 681 0.75 1.72 39.66
CA LEU A 681 1.84 2.37 40.39
C LEU A 681 2.47 1.44 41.45
N ALA A 682 1.69 0.51 42.02
CA ALA A 682 2.21 -0.51 42.93
C ALA A 682 3.02 -1.59 42.19
N ASP A 683 2.56 -2.01 41.01
CA ASP A 683 3.27 -3.02 40.20
C ASP A 683 4.63 -2.48 39.68
N ALA A 684 4.77 -1.16 39.56
CA ALA A 684 6.01 -0.45 39.23
C ALA A 684 6.69 0.22 40.46
N ALA A 685 6.47 -0.28 41.68
CA ALA A 685 6.90 0.34 42.94
C ALA A 685 8.38 0.74 42.99
N ASP A 686 9.30 -0.10 42.50
CA ASP A 686 10.74 0.19 42.50
C ASP A 686 11.08 1.47 41.72
N LEU A 687 10.35 1.75 40.63
CA LEU A 687 10.52 2.99 39.86
C LEU A 687 9.91 4.19 40.60
N VAL A 688 8.70 4.05 41.16
CA VAL A 688 8.05 5.13 41.92
C VAL A 688 8.93 5.56 43.10
N LEU A 689 9.32 4.61 43.94
CA LEU A 689 10.06 4.88 45.17
C LEU A 689 11.50 5.33 44.87
N GLY A 690 12.15 4.77 43.84
CA GLY A 690 13.44 5.26 43.36
C GLY A 690 13.40 6.74 42.92
N ARG A 691 12.32 7.18 42.26
CA ARG A 691 12.14 8.60 41.89
C ARG A 691 11.91 9.49 43.11
N LEU A 692 11.11 9.06 44.07
CA LEU A 692 10.86 9.81 45.30
C LEU A 692 12.13 9.99 46.15
N LEU A 693 13.01 8.98 46.19
CA LEU A 693 14.31 9.07 46.87
C LEU A 693 15.27 10.07 46.20
N VAL A 694 15.32 10.10 44.88
CA VAL A 694 16.10 11.12 44.15
C VAL A 694 15.53 12.53 44.38
N GLN A 695 14.22 12.67 44.57
CA GLN A 695 13.61 13.96 44.89
C GLN A 695 13.86 14.39 46.35
N SER A 696 13.83 13.47 47.32
CA SER A 696 14.09 13.82 48.72
C SER A 696 15.55 14.27 48.94
N GLN A 697 16.50 13.65 48.27
CA GLN A 697 17.91 14.08 48.26
C GLN A 697 18.06 15.53 47.76
N LYS A 698 17.40 15.90 46.65
CA LYS A 698 17.36 17.30 46.16
C LYS A 698 16.70 18.26 47.16
N GLN A 699 15.65 17.82 47.86
CA GLN A 699 14.98 18.65 48.88
C GLN A 699 15.86 18.85 50.12
N GLU A 700 16.74 17.89 50.44
CA GLU A 700 17.72 18.00 51.51
C GLU A 700 18.89 18.93 51.16
N GLU A 701 19.34 18.96 49.90
CA GLU A 701 20.22 20.02 49.39
C GLU A 701 19.52 21.39 49.44
N MET A 702 18.26 21.46 49.02
CA MET A 702 17.47 22.71 48.98
C MET A 702 17.18 23.29 50.37
N ARG A 703 17.06 22.45 51.43
CA ARG A 703 16.97 22.90 52.83
C ARG A 703 18.09 23.87 53.22
N GLY A 704 19.31 23.65 52.71
CA GLY A 704 20.44 24.56 52.94
C GLY A 704 20.21 25.96 52.35
N SER A 705 19.59 26.02 51.17
CA SER A 705 19.23 27.27 50.49
C SER A 705 18.09 28.02 51.22
N ILE A 706 17.05 27.30 51.66
CA ILE A 706 15.89 27.90 52.35
C ILE A 706 16.33 28.60 53.66
N HIS A 707 17.23 27.98 54.44
CA HIS A 707 17.79 28.63 55.64
C HIS A 707 18.66 29.85 55.34
N ALA A 708 19.28 29.94 54.16
CA ALA A 708 20.03 31.13 53.73
C ALA A 708 19.11 32.25 53.19
N ALA A 709 18.07 31.89 52.45
CA ALA A 709 17.07 32.83 51.92
C ALA A 709 16.24 33.47 53.04
N GLY A 710 15.81 32.68 54.04
CA GLY A 710 15.01 33.16 55.17
C GLY A 710 15.70 34.20 56.08
N GLN A 711 17.01 34.43 55.91
CA GLN A 711 17.74 35.52 56.59
C GLN A 711 17.79 36.82 55.77
N LYS A 712 17.23 36.86 54.55
CA LYS A 712 17.24 38.02 53.65
C LYS A 712 15.97 38.16 52.80
N ARG A 713 14.88 38.65 53.41
CA ARG A 713 14.17 39.88 52.98
C ARG A 713 12.99 40.25 53.87
N THR A 714 12.62 41.53 53.79
CA THR A 714 11.28 42.03 54.12
C THR A 714 10.34 41.71 52.96
N CYS A 715 9.14 41.19 53.25
CA CYS A 715 8.23 40.70 52.22
C CYS A 715 7.67 41.83 51.34
N GLU A 716 7.47 41.53 50.06
CA GLU A 716 6.52 42.21 49.18
C GLU A 716 5.51 41.18 48.65
N ASN A 717 4.41 41.64 48.04
CA ASN A 717 3.18 40.84 47.97
C ASN A 717 3.24 39.59 47.04
N ASP A 718 4.30 39.44 46.25
CA ASP A 718 4.53 38.29 45.35
C ASP A 718 5.07 37.03 46.08
N ASP A 719 5.49 37.15 47.35
CA ASP A 719 6.09 36.03 48.11
C ASP A 719 5.10 34.88 48.41
N SER A 720 3.78 35.11 48.33
CA SER A 720 2.74 34.14 48.72
C SER A 720 2.78 32.87 47.87
N ASP A 721 2.67 33.02 46.55
CA ASP A 721 2.67 31.91 45.59
C ASP A 721 4.01 31.14 45.63
N CYS A 722 5.11 31.83 45.96
CA CYS A 722 6.42 31.20 46.14
C CYS A 722 6.43 30.25 47.34
N VAL A 723 5.90 30.70 48.49
CA VAL A 723 5.78 29.87 49.71
C VAL A 723 4.80 28.72 49.52
N GLU A 724 3.67 28.94 48.84
CA GLU A 724 2.70 27.88 48.55
C GLU A 724 3.31 26.80 47.63
N ASN A 725 3.95 27.17 46.52
CA ASN A 725 4.61 26.19 45.64
C ASN A 725 5.72 25.39 46.38
N MET A 726 6.55 26.03 47.20
CA MET A 726 7.56 25.33 48.03
C MET A 726 6.95 24.37 49.06
N LEU A 727 5.73 24.64 49.55
CA LEU A 727 4.99 23.73 50.42
C LEU A 727 4.46 22.53 49.62
N PHE A 728 3.90 22.76 48.43
CA PHE A 728 3.43 21.70 47.53
C PHE A 728 4.57 20.79 47.05
N ASP A 729 5.72 21.34 46.67
CA ASP A 729 6.95 20.57 46.35
C ASP A 729 7.28 19.56 47.45
N ARG A 730 7.28 20.03 48.71
CA ARG A 730 7.63 19.22 49.89
C ARG A 730 6.56 18.20 50.27
N LEU A 731 5.29 18.46 49.98
CA LEU A 731 4.16 17.56 50.27
C LEU A 731 3.84 16.58 49.14
N CYS A 732 4.31 16.83 47.91
CA CYS A 732 4.04 15.98 46.76
C CYS A 732 4.56 14.53 46.92
N PRO A 733 5.81 14.27 47.39
CA PRO A 733 6.28 12.91 47.68
C PRO A 733 5.41 12.16 48.70
N LEU A 734 4.95 12.86 49.74
CA LEU A 734 4.03 12.33 50.76
C LEU A 734 2.68 11.92 50.15
N LEU A 735 2.14 12.73 49.24
CA LEU A 735 0.88 12.48 48.56
C LEU A 735 0.96 11.23 47.67
N ILE A 736 2.05 11.07 46.93
CA ILE A 736 2.31 9.87 46.09
C ILE A 736 2.39 8.62 46.98
N ILE A 737 3.13 8.66 48.09
CA ILE A 737 3.22 7.54 49.05
C ILE A 737 1.87 7.21 49.69
N LYS A 738 1.02 8.20 49.93
CA LYS A 738 -0.35 7.98 50.42
C LYS A 738 -1.22 7.25 49.40
N MET A 739 -1.10 7.57 48.10
CA MET A 739 -1.88 6.94 47.02
C MET A 739 -1.52 5.47 46.75
N LEU A 740 -0.27 5.06 47.00
CA LEU A 740 0.17 3.68 46.78
C LEU A 740 -0.59 2.68 47.68
N PRO A 741 -1.07 1.54 47.14
CA PRO A 741 -1.54 0.39 47.92
C PRO A 741 -0.55 -0.08 49.01
N LEU A 742 -1.06 -0.66 50.11
CA LEU A 742 -0.20 -1.12 51.22
C LEU A 742 0.77 -2.26 50.80
N ARG A 743 0.35 -3.13 49.87
CA ARG A 743 1.14 -4.25 49.34
C ARG A 743 2.54 -3.87 48.81
N VAL A 744 2.74 -2.60 48.44
CA VAL A 744 4.03 -2.04 48.02
C VAL A 744 5.07 -2.09 49.13
N PHE A 745 4.65 -1.84 50.37
CA PHE A 745 5.54 -1.76 51.53
C PHE A 745 5.75 -3.15 52.16
N ASP A 746 4.79 -4.06 51.97
CA ASP A 746 4.88 -5.46 52.38
C ASP A 746 5.78 -6.31 51.46
N ASP A 747 6.07 -5.86 50.23
CA ASP A 747 6.94 -6.60 49.31
C ASP A 747 8.44 -6.42 49.64
N PHE A 748 8.98 -7.39 50.37
CA PHE A 748 10.42 -7.55 50.59
C PHE A 748 11.24 -7.73 49.31
N ASN A 749 10.62 -7.91 48.14
CA ASN A 749 11.31 -7.91 46.85
C ASN A 749 11.54 -6.52 46.25
N CYS A 750 10.93 -5.46 46.78
CA CYS A 750 11.22 -4.08 46.40
C CYS A 750 12.69 -3.72 46.68
N MET A 751 13.49 -3.55 45.62
CA MET A 751 14.90 -3.16 45.70
C MET A 751 15.07 -1.71 46.17
N ALA A 752 14.12 -0.81 45.89
CA ALA A 752 14.16 0.58 46.30
C ALA A 752 13.89 0.78 47.80
N MET A 753 13.00 -0.01 48.41
CA MET A 753 12.72 0.01 49.86
C MET A 753 13.83 -0.68 50.66
N TYR A 754 14.22 -1.89 50.25
CA TYR A 754 15.00 -2.80 51.10
C TYR A 754 16.44 -3.01 50.63
N GLY A 755 16.76 -2.71 49.36
CA GLY A 755 18.10 -2.85 48.82
C GLY A 755 18.55 -4.31 48.61
N GLN A 756 19.61 -4.47 47.80
CA GLN A 756 20.14 -5.78 47.45
C GLN A 756 20.94 -6.43 48.60
N THR A 757 21.55 -5.61 49.48
CA THR A 757 22.31 -6.05 50.66
C THR A 757 21.42 -6.61 51.76
N LEU A 758 20.30 -5.95 52.10
CA LEU A 758 19.42 -6.40 53.19
C LEU A 758 18.78 -7.75 52.89
N LYS A 759 18.42 -8.00 51.61
CA LYS A 759 18.02 -9.33 51.13
C LYS A 759 19.09 -10.40 51.37
N GLN A 760 20.36 -10.10 51.09
CA GLN A 760 21.47 -11.03 51.33
C GLN A 760 21.71 -11.26 52.84
N CYS A 761 21.59 -10.23 53.68
CA CYS A 761 21.69 -10.37 55.14
C CYS A 761 20.58 -11.27 55.71
N VAL A 762 19.33 -11.07 55.28
CA VAL A 762 18.18 -11.89 55.72
C VAL A 762 18.27 -13.33 55.20
N ALA A 763 18.67 -13.53 53.94
CA ALA A 763 18.83 -14.87 53.35
C ALA A 763 19.99 -15.67 53.97
N ASN A 764 21.07 -15.00 54.39
CA ASN A 764 22.25 -15.66 54.97
C ASN A 764 22.22 -15.75 56.50
N GLY A 765 21.23 -15.16 57.18
CA GLY A 765 21.07 -15.24 58.64
C GLY A 765 22.17 -14.56 59.44
N THR A 766 22.88 -13.57 58.87
CA THR A 766 24.03 -12.91 59.49
C THR A 766 23.65 -11.60 60.17
N GLU A 767 23.89 -11.50 61.48
CA GLU A 767 23.42 -10.40 62.35
C GLU A 767 24.13 -9.04 62.16
N ASN A 768 25.17 -8.95 61.32
CA ASN A 768 25.91 -7.70 61.07
C ASN A 768 25.22 -6.82 60.01
N LEU A 769 24.30 -5.97 60.47
CA LEU A 769 23.47 -5.06 59.65
C LEU A 769 24.13 -3.69 59.37
N ASP A 770 25.46 -3.57 59.46
CA ASP A 770 26.19 -2.29 59.60
C ASP A 770 26.60 -1.61 58.27
N VAL A 771 26.05 -2.06 57.12
CA VAL A 771 26.38 -1.52 55.78
C VAL A 771 25.14 -1.38 54.88
N CYS A 772 24.00 -1.02 55.47
CA CYS A 772 22.80 -0.58 54.75
C CYS A 772 22.69 0.95 54.78
N ASN A 773 22.16 1.56 53.72
CA ASN A 773 22.04 3.03 53.62
C ASN A 773 20.84 3.51 54.45
N TYR A 774 20.99 3.49 55.78
CA TYR A 774 19.89 3.55 56.75
C TYR A 774 18.98 4.77 56.58
N ASP A 775 19.53 5.95 56.29
CA ASP A 775 18.77 7.19 56.13
C ASP A 775 17.70 7.07 55.02
N THR A 776 18.00 6.32 53.96
CA THR A 776 17.09 6.07 52.82
C THR A 776 15.88 5.23 53.22
N VAL A 777 16.13 4.17 54.01
CA VAL A 777 15.09 3.25 54.50
C VAL A 777 14.29 3.91 55.64
N GLN A 778 14.97 4.61 56.54
CA GLN A 778 14.36 5.34 57.65
C GLN A 778 13.44 6.45 57.15
N PHE A 779 13.85 7.23 56.15
CA PHE A 779 13.01 8.26 55.53
C PHE A 779 11.71 7.66 54.97
N LEU A 780 11.78 6.57 54.20
CA LEU A 780 10.59 5.90 53.67
C LEU A 780 9.72 5.27 54.78
N LEU A 781 10.31 4.74 55.86
CA LEU A 781 9.56 4.23 57.02
C LEU A 781 8.91 5.36 57.85
N GLU A 782 9.54 6.52 58.01
CA GLU A 782 8.94 7.70 58.64
C GLU A 782 7.75 8.22 57.82
N LEU A 783 7.86 8.19 56.49
CA LEU A 783 6.77 8.53 55.56
C LEU A 783 5.61 7.51 55.61
N VAL A 784 5.90 6.21 55.77
CA VAL A 784 4.87 5.18 56.00
C VAL A 784 4.18 5.38 57.35
N ASN A 785 4.89 5.77 58.41
CA ASN A 785 4.29 6.07 59.72
C ASN A 785 3.36 7.30 59.70
N LEU A 786 3.47 8.21 58.72
CA LEU A 786 2.51 9.30 58.52
C LEU A 786 1.19 8.84 57.86
N LYS A 787 1.16 7.62 57.28
CA LYS A 787 0.02 7.06 56.55
C LYS A 787 -1.11 6.56 57.46
N THR A 788 -0.89 6.49 58.78
CA THR A 788 -1.92 6.12 59.77
C THR A 788 -2.84 7.29 60.16
N PHE A 789 -2.59 8.51 59.69
CA PHE A 789 -3.56 9.61 59.80
C PHE A 789 -4.74 9.40 58.84
N THR A 790 -5.95 9.79 59.25
CA THR A 790 -7.15 9.41 58.51
C THR A 790 -7.27 10.15 57.18
N TYR A 791 -8.06 9.58 56.27
CA TYR A 791 -8.29 10.16 54.94
C TYR A 791 -8.74 11.63 55.01
N ASN A 792 -9.57 11.96 55.99
CA ASN A 792 -10.12 13.30 56.21
C ASN A 792 -9.06 14.30 56.72
N ASP A 793 -8.08 13.90 57.52
CA ASP A 793 -7.16 14.84 58.17
C ASP A 793 -6.19 15.48 57.16
N THR A 794 -5.66 14.67 56.24
CA THR A 794 -4.78 15.16 55.15
C THR A 794 -5.56 15.83 54.03
N LEU A 795 -6.82 15.44 53.81
CA LEU A 795 -7.70 16.15 52.87
C LEU A 795 -8.19 17.49 53.47
N LEU A 796 -8.33 17.59 54.80
CA LEU A 796 -8.49 18.87 55.51
C LEU A 796 -7.28 19.78 55.30
N LEU A 797 -6.05 19.29 55.46
CA LEU A 797 -4.84 20.07 55.23
C LEU A 797 -4.77 20.64 53.80
N PHE A 798 -5.11 19.83 52.78
CA PHE A 798 -5.23 20.30 51.39
C PHE A 798 -6.38 21.32 51.21
N HIS A 799 -7.56 21.05 51.77
CA HIS A 799 -8.69 22.00 51.72
C HIS A 799 -8.43 23.30 52.48
N PHE A 800 -7.60 23.31 53.52
CA PHE A 800 -7.22 24.52 54.26
C PHE A 800 -6.27 25.42 53.46
N SER A 801 -5.45 24.88 52.55
CA SER A 801 -4.75 25.69 51.54
C SER A 801 -5.76 26.26 50.53
N LEU A 802 -6.56 25.40 49.89
CA LEU A 802 -7.54 25.79 48.86
C LEU A 802 -8.62 26.77 49.35
N SER A 803 -8.93 26.81 50.65
CA SER A 803 -9.89 27.77 51.23
C SER A 803 -9.26 29.04 51.81
N GLY A 804 -7.93 29.21 51.70
CA GLY A 804 -7.23 30.43 52.11
C GLY A 804 -7.72 31.70 51.41
N SER A 805 -8.16 31.58 50.15
CA SER A 805 -8.61 32.69 49.30
C SER A 805 -9.92 33.38 49.75
N VAL A 806 -10.66 32.81 50.71
CA VAL A 806 -12.03 33.30 51.06
C VAL A 806 -12.09 34.07 52.39
N VAL A 807 -11.08 34.01 53.26
CA VAL A 807 -11.11 34.64 54.59
C VAL A 807 -10.52 36.07 54.59
N SER A 808 -10.92 36.88 53.62
CA SER A 808 -10.54 38.31 53.52
C SER A 808 -11.43 39.25 54.36
N ASN A 809 -12.55 38.75 54.92
CA ASN A 809 -13.47 39.54 55.75
C ASN A 809 -14.01 38.75 56.95
N LEU A 810 -13.24 38.72 58.06
CA LEU A 810 -13.79 38.47 59.41
C LEU A 810 -12.81 38.96 60.50
N ASN A 811 -12.79 40.27 60.72
CA ASN A 811 -12.08 40.90 61.84
C ASN A 811 -12.85 40.68 63.16
N ASP A 812 -12.70 39.51 63.78
CA ASP A 812 -12.92 39.39 65.23
C ASP A 812 -11.97 38.35 65.87
N THR A 813 -11.43 38.70 67.03
CA THR A 813 -10.34 37.96 67.71
C THR A 813 -10.82 36.79 68.57
N GLY A 814 -12.12 36.51 68.63
CA GLY A 814 -12.69 35.42 69.44
C GLY A 814 -12.51 34.00 68.88
N GLY A 815 -12.54 33.81 67.56
CA GLY A 815 -12.70 32.48 66.95
C GLY A 815 -11.48 31.55 67.09
N ARG A 816 -10.26 32.08 66.89
CA ARG A 816 -9.02 31.27 66.78
C ARG A 816 -8.70 30.47 68.06
N TYR A 817 -9.09 30.97 69.24
CA TYR A 817 -8.77 30.33 70.53
C TYR A 817 -9.64 29.11 70.88
N VAL A 818 -10.78 28.90 70.22
CA VAL A 818 -11.70 27.78 70.53
C VAL A 818 -11.32 26.51 69.77
N ALA A 819 -10.98 26.61 68.48
CA ALA A 819 -10.62 25.47 67.63
C ALA A 819 -9.33 24.77 68.11
N ILE A 820 -8.26 25.54 68.37
CA ILE A 820 -6.96 25.02 68.86
C ILE A 820 -7.14 24.28 70.19
N LYS A 821 -8.04 24.77 71.06
CA LYS A 821 -8.36 24.15 72.36
C LYS A 821 -9.10 22.82 72.21
N SER A 822 -9.87 22.63 71.13
CA SER A 822 -10.53 21.36 70.80
C SER A 822 -9.50 20.28 70.43
N VAL A 823 -8.62 20.57 69.45
CA VAL A 823 -7.57 19.64 68.99
C VAL A 823 -6.63 19.25 70.14
N LYS A 824 -6.24 20.22 70.97
CA LYS A 824 -5.40 19.99 72.15
C LYS A 824 -6.07 19.11 73.22
N ASN A 825 -7.38 19.23 73.40
CA ASN A 825 -8.13 18.38 74.33
C ASN A 825 -8.25 16.92 73.83
N THR A 826 -8.38 16.69 72.52
CA THR A 826 -8.33 15.33 71.94
C THR A 826 -6.95 14.70 72.17
N LEU A 827 -5.88 15.41 71.78
CA LEU A 827 -4.49 14.97 71.98
C LEU A 827 -4.06 14.76 73.44
N GLN A 828 -4.82 15.28 74.41
CA GLN A 828 -4.60 15.02 75.84
C GLN A 828 -5.46 13.89 76.42
N ARG A 829 -6.55 13.47 75.77
CA ARG A 829 -7.37 12.34 76.25
C ARG A 829 -6.68 11.00 76.02
N ASP A 830 -6.10 10.78 74.85
CA ASP A 830 -5.52 9.46 74.53
C ASP A 830 -4.26 9.18 75.37
N LYS A 831 -3.48 10.22 75.70
CA LYS A 831 -2.35 10.13 76.65
C LYS A 831 -2.75 9.73 78.09
N SER A 832 -4.02 9.85 78.46
CA SER A 832 -4.53 9.36 79.76
C SER A 832 -4.96 7.89 79.76
N TYR A 833 -5.01 7.21 78.61
CA TYR A 833 -5.38 5.79 78.54
C TYR A 833 -4.19 4.81 78.58
N GLU A 834 -2.97 5.22 78.19
CA GLU A 834 -1.80 4.32 78.14
C GLU A 834 -1.05 4.16 79.47
N THR A 835 -1.30 5.00 80.48
CA THR A 835 -0.52 5.03 81.74
C THR A 835 -1.20 4.35 82.94
N SER A 836 -2.27 3.57 82.73
CA SER A 836 -3.01 2.92 83.82
C SER A 836 -3.49 1.49 83.52
N ASN A 837 -2.56 0.54 83.33
CA ASN A 837 -2.85 -0.89 83.50
C ASN A 837 -1.60 -1.78 83.70
N VAL A 838 -0.98 -1.70 84.88
CA VAL A 838 -0.09 -2.76 85.40
C VAL A 838 -0.37 -2.97 86.90
N ALA A 839 -0.65 -4.23 87.26
CA ALA A 839 -0.64 -4.85 88.59
C ALA A 839 -2.00 -5.32 89.18
N CYS A 840 -1.89 -6.45 89.89
CA CYS A 840 -2.85 -7.09 90.80
C CYS A 840 -4.02 -7.92 90.22
N CYS A 841 -4.32 -9.03 90.90
CA CYS A 841 -5.21 -10.11 90.47
C CYS A 841 -6.37 -10.31 91.47
N GLY A 842 -7.49 -10.89 91.03
CA GLY A 842 -8.58 -11.37 91.90
C GLY A 842 -9.84 -11.72 91.10
N GLY A 843 -10.22 -12.99 91.03
CA GLY A 843 -11.31 -13.45 90.15
C GLY A 843 -12.61 -13.86 90.88
N GLY A 844 -13.61 -14.34 90.12
CA GLY A 844 -14.75 -15.10 90.68
C GLY A 844 -16.10 -15.03 89.94
N GLY A 845 -16.39 -16.02 89.07
CA GLY A 845 -17.76 -16.41 88.61
C GLY A 845 -18.49 -15.46 87.63
N GLY A 846 -19.49 -15.90 86.84
CA GLY A 846 -19.97 -17.28 86.57
C GLY A 846 -21.29 -17.31 85.76
N GLY A 847 -21.51 -18.32 84.90
CA GLY A 847 -22.69 -18.50 84.02
C GLY A 847 -22.53 -17.80 82.64
N SER A 848 -22.61 -18.45 81.46
CA SER A 848 -23.58 -19.42 80.89
C SER A 848 -24.94 -18.75 80.56
N VAL A 849 -25.53 -18.85 79.36
CA VAL A 849 -25.71 -20.04 78.48
C VAL A 849 -25.45 -19.76 76.97
N VAL A 850 -25.06 -20.80 76.22
CA VAL A 850 -24.93 -20.84 74.74
C VAL A 850 -25.58 -22.14 74.21
N PRO A 851 -26.22 -22.13 73.03
CA PRO A 851 -25.82 -23.02 71.92
C PRO A 851 -25.82 -22.29 70.56
N ALA A 852 -24.76 -22.36 69.72
CA ALA A 852 -24.47 -23.42 68.74
C ALA A 852 -25.34 -23.30 67.45
N THR A 853 -24.92 -23.58 66.21
CA THR A 853 -23.65 -24.02 65.55
C THR A 853 -23.86 -23.77 64.03
N HIS A 854 -22.98 -23.97 63.02
CA HIS A 854 -21.63 -24.53 62.75
C HIS A 854 -21.24 -23.97 61.34
N ALA A 855 -20.04 -24.03 60.74
CA ALA A 855 -18.62 -24.32 61.08
C ALA A 855 -17.78 -23.76 59.89
N SER A 856 -16.46 -23.84 59.75
CA SER A 856 -15.36 -24.39 60.59
C SER A 856 -14.06 -23.62 60.25
N ALA A 857 -13.02 -23.71 61.11
CA ALA A 857 -11.65 -23.34 60.75
C ALA A 857 -10.66 -24.16 61.61
N ALA A 858 -9.55 -24.63 61.01
CA ALA A 858 -8.48 -25.32 61.72
C ALA A 858 -7.16 -24.52 61.55
N PRO A 859 -6.42 -24.21 62.63
CA PRO A 859 -5.23 -23.38 62.58
C PRO A 859 -3.97 -24.21 62.26
N PRO A 860 -2.92 -23.54 61.76
CA PRO A 860 -1.58 -23.86 62.23
C PRO A 860 -0.79 -22.65 62.75
N VAL A 861 -0.14 -22.86 63.91
CA VAL A 861 1.24 -22.44 64.17
C VAL A 861 1.54 -20.93 64.12
N TRP A 862 1.47 -20.28 65.28
CA TRP A 862 2.32 -19.12 65.58
C TRP A 862 3.78 -19.59 65.67
N TRP A 863 4.70 -19.01 64.89
CA TRP A 863 6.14 -19.08 65.17
C TRP A 863 6.64 -17.78 65.78
N SER A 864 7.25 -17.90 66.97
CA SER A 864 7.80 -16.77 67.70
C SER A 864 9.21 -16.43 67.21
N LEU A 865 9.32 -15.54 66.23
CA LEU A 865 10.58 -14.88 65.89
C LEU A 865 10.69 -13.53 66.60
N ARG A 866 11.20 -13.56 67.84
CA ARG A 866 11.68 -12.37 68.54
C ARG A 866 12.99 -11.90 67.90
N VAL A 867 12.90 -11.07 66.86
CA VAL A 867 14.05 -10.25 66.43
C VAL A 867 14.10 -9.01 67.35
N PRO A 868 15.20 -8.76 68.09
CA PRO A 868 15.26 -7.65 69.01
C PRO A 868 15.58 -6.34 68.27
N PHE A 869 14.55 -5.62 67.82
CA PHE A 869 14.73 -4.25 67.35
C PHE A 869 15.34 -3.38 68.47
N PRO A 870 16.45 -2.65 68.21
CA PRO A 870 17.00 -1.72 69.19
C PRO A 870 16.02 -0.57 69.42
N ARG A 871 15.95 -0.09 70.67
CA ARG A 871 15.17 1.11 71.02
C ARG A 871 15.84 2.36 70.44
N VAL A 872 15.53 2.70 69.19
CA VAL A 872 15.81 4.02 68.63
C VAL A 872 15.10 5.07 69.49
N GLN A 873 15.82 6.10 69.94
CA GLN A 873 15.26 7.10 70.84
C GLN A 873 14.32 8.04 70.10
N LEU A 874 13.14 8.27 70.66
CA LEU A 874 12.05 9.08 70.10
C LEU A 874 12.31 10.60 70.20
N SER A 875 13.58 11.02 70.21
CA SER A 875 14.04 12.39 70.47
C SER A 875 13.96 13.32 69.26
N SER A 876 14.13 12.81 68.03
CA SER A 876 14.24 13.64 66.82
C SER A 876 12.92 14.29 66.40
N ILE A 877 11.78 13.67 66.73
CA ILE A 877 10.43 14.16 66.40
C ILE A 877 10.14 15.54 67.02
N HIS A 878 10.82 15.92 68.10
CA HIS A 878 10.66 17.22 68.73
C HIS A 878 11.31 18.39 67.96
N SER A 879 12.11 18.11 66.92
CA SER A 879 12.71 19.16 66.07
C SER A 879 11.85 19.52 64.85
N ALA A 880 10.96 18.63 64.37
CA ALA A 880 10.17 18.87 63.18
C ALA A 880 8.97 19.82 63.43
N TYR A 881 8.43 19.81 64.66
CA TYR A 881 7.24 20.57 65.06
C TYR A 881 7.51 22.00 65.57
N ARG A 882 8.73 22.55 65.38
CA ARG A 882 9.10 23.92 65.81
C ARG A 882 9.22 24.94 64.66
N CYS A 883 8.76 24.60 63.47
CA CYS A 883 8.78 25.49 62.29
C CYS A 883 7.38 25.67 61.68
N LEU A 884 6.34 25.58 62.51
CA LEU A 884 4.92 25.81 62.19
C LEU A 884 4.18 26.52 63.35
N ASP A 885 4.92 27.37 64.09
CA ASP A 885 4.45 28.44 64.99
C ASP A 885 4.99 29.76 64.42
#